data_AF-A0A839EPD9-F1
#
_entry.id   AF-A0A839EPD9-F1
#
_cell.length_a   1.000
_cell.length_b   1.000
_cell.length_c   1.000
_cell.angle_alpha   90.00
_cell.angle_beta   90.00
_cell.angle_gamma   90.00
#
_symmetry.space_group_name_H-M   'P 1'
#
loop_
_entity.id
_entity.type
_entity.pdbx_description
1 polymer ?
#
loop_
_entity_poly.entity_id
_entity_poly.type
_entity_poly.pdbx_seq_one_letter_code
_entity_poly.pdbx_strand_id
1 'polypeptide(L)'
;MTSRIYSYLDRNRVGEFLLLDDEDLSFTTSADCDFNRKIVGTLPAMSGDFAYEGYFWSTSRDPLVDLTSFGITTDDSANLATYTGGDLRSYGLVCANGEIHNNGGAIAALSATIDERIPVGLHLHLEPSLAYVEWLRSGSVIATTSLPVGKAWYPSFSIGSSAPGDVSGKFNFGQWRMDRARQWRNGWSQQTAGFNVIRIAMVQEAFHTLPTDTPASTPYGPFMVGADKVLVKKGPRPWHLRDSDGDGSTSLSVLVLDNSTGEFNSLLSADVRDSTLVLQRVRSPGGVAGSLAAAVTILTGVVESISLARGLIQVVLRGTLARLDRPMKMRRIPPFYDAASAGSVVPFGRGAQRNVRPKLLSEPDRLFLLADAPQTNITLASDSGAPLDPNALPPQYTPALDHEGIQFEVMPEGRIGVDCSSVGEQYDIPGASDVLASIGDFATWAVTANTQTSTPPSGWTFSNNASAWIMRIAAGGGKNVLRLKTIVPWYPEHPTTPKYGDWIKVTTPPLLAGRSYRLKIGILTAQSDPPLVGSSHRTGGLMLRTDLSNDPLDAVSAHGVAISTNGQGSNGFGYFQTFDFTVPTGGGSKSLYIIGTASSGSTAGSATGIGLIEVHEVSIELLGQFQSLPLADILPKDAVHDILVEIEGEDPGIYSATDLDALATETGQATHGVSLRYEDTPNVRDVLQDIVDQYGAIMFEDEFGVIRFKRWRMPDSPLAPPPVARFTYANVNVDTLAIDPVAADGFTTQFWSRPNCEPFADGDFVSDTTLVTAAIRNAYTGEGQYQFSSTLAPAQEYLKRSGNGRRMIRVDNLAAARHETDNVCGQMQVKRMAVTFDALYDGGGDSIGDGIAVAPQQLYPGDVVILHLPDHGFDEKAVTVGDTALYDADGKLQIKGVY
;
A
#
# COMPACT_ATOMS: atom_id res chain seq x y z
N MET A 1 -1.68 -17.36 -23.72
CA MET A 1 -2.57 -16.37 -23.07
C MET A 1 -3.03 -15.37 -24.13
N THR A 2 -4.19 -14.74 -23.96
CA THR A 2 -4.93 -13.94 -24.96
C THR A 2 -5.16 -12.53 -24.40
N SER A 3 -5.13 -11.48 -25.23
CA SER A 3 -5.57 -10.14 -24.81
C SER A 3 -7.05 -10.15 -24.44
N ARG A 4 -7.41 -9.43 -23.37
CA ARG A 4 -8.80 -9.22 -22.98
C ARG A 4 -9.31 -7.94 -23.62
N ILE A 5 -10.43 -8.02 -24.31
CA ILE A 5 -11.18 -6.85 -24.77
C ILE A 5 -12.30 -6.63 -23.76
N TYR A 6 -12.36 -5.46 -23.14
CA TYR A 6 -13.38 -5.10 -22.18
C TYR A 6 -14.59 -4.44 -22.86
N SER A 7 -15.77 -4.62 -22.28
CA SER A 7 -16.97 -3.91 -22.73
C SER A 7 -16.89 -2.43 -22.35
N TYR A 8 -17.50 -1.58 -23.17
CA TYR A 8 -17.75 -0.16 -22.89
C TYR A 8 -19.22 0.12 -23.16
N LEU A 9 -19.70 1.33 -22.89
CA LEU A 9 -21.03 1.76 -23.31
C LEU A 9 -21.00 2.02 -24.82
N ASP A 10 -21.90 1.39 -25.58
CA ASP A 10 -21.89 1.48 -27.04
C ASP A 10 -22.55 2.78 -27.50
N ARG A 11 -21.77 3.69 -28.09
CA ARG A 11 -22.24 4.96 -28.70
C ARG A 11 -23.38 4.78 -29.69
N ASN A 12 -23.51 3.61 -30.33
CA ASN A 12 -24.56 3.32 -31.30
C ASN A 12 -25.81 2.71 -30.65
N ARG A 13 -25.77 2.35 -29.36
CA ARG A 13 -26.86 1.74 -28.60
C ARG A 13 -27.19 2.56 -27.35
N VAL A 14 -27.38 3.86 -27.55
CA VAL A 14 -27.73 4.85 -26.51
C VAL A 14 -29.14 5.37 -26.74
N GLY A 15 -30.00 5.26 -25.75
CA GLY A 15 -31.36 5.80 -25.78
C GLY A 15 -31.40 7.32 -25.93
N GLU A 16 -32.50 7.82 -26.50
CA GLU A 16 -32.69 9.26 -26.73
C GLU A 16 -32.48 10.06 -25.43
N PHE A 17 -31.81 11.20 -25.56
CA PHE A 17 -31.44 12.11 -24.48
C PHE A 17 -30.35 11.63 -23.52
N LEU A 18 -29.84 10.41 -23.65
CA LEU A 18 -28.67 9.97 -22.87
C LEU A 18 -27.38 10.39 -23.56
N LEU A 19 -26.39 10.83 -22.77
CA LEU A 19 -25.07 11.25 -23.23
C LEU A 19 -24.00 10.41 -22.55
N LEU A 20 -23.02 9.94 -23.32
CA LEU A 20 -21.86 9.23 -22.79
C LEU A 20 -20.71 10.21 -22.52
N ASP A 21 -19.91 9.92 -21.50
CA ASP A 21 -18.70 10.66 -21.11
C ASP A 21 -17.65 9.70 -20.50
N ASP A 22 -16.46 10.20 -20.17
CA ASP A 22 -15.36 9.46 -19.52
C ASP A 22 -15.00 8.18 -20.27
N GLU A 23 -14.63 8.34 -21.55
CA GLU A 23 -14.26 7.22 -22.45
C GLU A 23 -15.36 6.14 -22.57
N ASP A 24 -16.63 6.59 -22.58
CA ASP A 24 -17.80 5.72 -22.67
C ASP A 24 -17.93 4.76 -21.47
N LEU A 25 -17.48 5.18 -20.29
CA LEU A 25 -17.68 4.48 -19.01
C LEU A 25 -18.66 5.19 -18.08
N SER A 26 -19.04 6.43 -18.40
CA SER A 26 -20.04 7.18 -17.68
C SER A 26 -21.11 7.72 -18.61
N PHE A 27 -22.25 8.08 -18.04
CA PHE A 27 -23.32 8.70 -18.79
C PHE A 27 -24.23 9.57 -17.91
N THR A 28 -24.92 10.49 -18.57
CA THR A 28 -25.86 11.43 -17.97
C THR A 28 -27.01 11.75 -18.94
N THR A 29 -27.89 12.67 -18.57
CA THR A 29 -29.03 13.11 -19.37
C THR A 29 -28.78 14.49 -19.99
N SER A 30 -29.21 14.70 -21.24
CA SER A 30 -29.14 15.99 -21.97
C SER A 30 -30.41 16.83 -21.86
N ALA A 31 -31.51 16.22 -21.44
CA ALA A 31 -32.84 16.80 -21.34
C ALA A 31 -33.63 16.09 -20.23
N ASP A 32 -34.79 16.64 -19.89
CA ASP A 32 -35.81 15.90 -19.14
C ASP A 32 -36.23 14.66 -19.95
N CYS A 33 -36.11 13.49 -19.34
CA CYS A 33 -36.47 12.21 -19.94
C CYS A 33 -37.04 11.25 -18.89
N ASP A 34 -37.99 10.42 -19.34
CA ASP A 34 -38.50 9.35 -18.50
C ASP A 34 -37.47 8.22 -18.37
N PHE A 35 -37.74 7.32 -17.43
CA PHE A 35 -36.90 6.17 -17.13
C PHE A 35 -36.74 5.17 -18.27
N ASN A 36 -37.61 5.23 -19.28
CA ASN A 36 -37.65 4.33 -20.43
C ASN A 36 -36.56 4.64 -21.47
N ARG A 37 -35.32 4.87 -21.04
CA ARG A 37 -34.16 5.11 -21.90
C ARG A 37 -33.04 4.16 -21.52
N LYS A 38 -32.59 3.35 -22.49
CA LYS A 38 -31.61 2.28 -22.25
C LYS A 38 -30.28 2.53 -22.96
N ILE A 39 -29.19 2.18 -22.30
CA ILE A 39 -27.84 2.08 -22.87
C ILE A 39 -27.42 0.62 -22.83
N VAL A 40 -26.79 0.14 -23.91
CA VAL A 40 -26.27 -1.23 -24.01
C VAL A 40 -24.76 -1.20 -24.17
N GLY A 41 -24.06 -2.18 -23.59
CA GLY A 41 -22.62 -2.34 -23.77
C GLY A 41 -22.22 -2.85 -25.15
N THR A 42 -20.92 -2.76 -25.46
CA THR A 42 -20.35 -3.14 -26.76
C THR A 42 -20.15 -4.64 -26.96
N LEU A 43 -19.92 -5.41 -25.87
CA LEU A 43 -19.52 -6.82 -25.99
C LEU A 43 -20.59 -7.81 -25.49
N PRO A 44 -20.95 -8.83 -26.30
CA PRO A 44 -21.82 -9.91 -25.83
C PRO A 44 -21.09 -10.88 -24.88
N ALA A 45 -21.78 -11.39 -23.88
CA ALA A 45 -21.43 -12.55 -23.09
C ALA A 45 -22.17 -13.77 -23.65
N MET A 46 -21.44 -14.83 -24.04
CA MET A 46 -22.01 -16.05 -24.62
C MET A 46 -21.75 -17.32 -23.79
N SER A 47 -20.65 -17.37 -23.04
CA SER A 47 -20.26 -18.52 -22.22
C SER A 47 -19.24 -18.10 -21.16
N GLY A 48 -19.32 -18.66 -19.95
CA GLY A 48 -18.45 -18.37 -18.81
C GLY A 48 -19.05 -17.34 -17.84
N ASP A 49 -18.18 -16.80 -16.98
CA ASP A 49 -18.53 -15.83 -15.95
C ASP A 49 -18.15 -14.41 -16.38
N PHE A 50 -19.08 -13.48 -16.22
CA PHE A 50 -18.90 -12.06 -16.54
C PHE A 50 -19.41 -11.22 -15.37
N ALA A 51 -18.75 -10.10 -15.09
CA ALA A 51 -19.21 -9.19 -14.06
C ALA A 51 -18.95 -7.73 -14.43
N TYR A 52 -19.76 -6.83 -13.90
CA TYR A 52 -19.47 -5.40 -13.92
C TYR A 52 -20.14 -4.74 -12.72
N GLU A 53 -19.65 -3.57 -12.35
CA GLU A 53 -20.21 -2.77 -11.27
C GLU A 53 -20.32 -1.32 -11.68
N GLY A 54 -21.05 -0.55 -10.90
CA GLY A 54 -21.11 0.89 -11.07
C GLY A 54 -21.92 1.58 -10.00
N TYR A 55 -22.20 2.84 -10.28
CA TYR A 55 -22.85 3.76 -9.37
C TYR A 55 -23.89 4.57 -10.12
N PHE A 56 -24.95 4.95 -9.40
CA PHE A 56 -25.86 6.00 -9.82
C PHE A 56 -25.88 7.08 -8.75
N TRP A 57 -26.01 8.34 -9.17
CA TRP A 57 -26.15 9.47 -8.26
C TRP A 57 -26.95 10.60 -8.92
N SER A 58 -27.51 11.46 -8.09
CA SER A 58 -28.16 12.69 -8.49
C SER A 58 -27.53 13.92 -7.87
N THR A 59 -27.63 15.05 -8.57
CA THR A 59 -27.20 16.36 -8.06
C THR A 59 -28.25 17.06 -7.21
N SER A 60 -29.51 16.62 -7.26
CA SER A 60 -30.63 17.36 -6.65
C SER A 60 -31.62 16.52 -5.85
N ARG A 61 -31.56 15.17 -5.90
CA ARG A 61 -32.53 14.31 -5.19
C ARG A 61 -31.95 12.99 -4.71
N ASP A 62 -32.51 12.48 -3.62
CA ASP A 62 -32.32 11.13 -3.10
C ASP A 62 -33.62 10.76 -2.36
N PRO A 63 -34.30 9.62 -2.61
CA PRO A 63 -33.93 8.47 -3.45
C PRO A 63 -34.28 8.54 -4.94
N LEU A 64 -33.59 7.73 -5.75
CA LEU A 64 -33.75 7.63 -7.22
C LEU A 64 -34.86 6.65 -7.66
N VAL A 65 -36.01 6.69 -6.98
CA VAL A 65 -37.17 5.80 -7.21
C VAL A 65 -37.67 5.95 -8.64
N ASP A 66 -37.87 4.82 -9.34
CA ASP A 66 -38.28 4.76 -10.75
C ASP A 66 -37.37 5.54 -11.72
N LEU A 67 -36.11 5.79 -11.36
CA LEU A 67 -35.18 6.57 -12.18
C LEU A 67 -33.92 5.82 -12.58
N THR A 68 -33.62 4.65 -12.01
CA THR A 68 -32.36 3.93 -12.28
C THR A 68 -32.58 2.42 -12.43
N SER A 69 -32.01 1.82 -13.48
CA SER A 69 -32.03 0.39 -13.72
C SER A 69 -30.67 -0.14 -14.14
N PHE A 70 -30.35 -1.33 -13.65
CA PHE A 70 -29.07 -1.98 -13.86
C PHE A 70 -29.26 -3.47 -14.14
N GLY A 71 -28.74 -3.97 -15.26
CA GLY A 71 -28.89 -5.37 -15.60
C GLY A 71 -28.44 -5.75 -17.01
N ILE A 72 -29.09 -6.73 -17.62
CA ILE A 72 -28.63 -7.33 -18.87
C ILE A 72 -29.74 -7.35 -19.93
N THR A 73 -29.35 -7.42 -21.20
CA THR A 73 -30.25 -7.50 -22.36
C THR A 73 -29.68 -8.38 -23.45
N THR A 74 -30.49 -8.95 -24.34
CA THR A 74 -30.00 -9.69 -25.53
C THR A 74 -29.81 -8.79 -26.76
N ASP A 75 -29.06 -9.25 -27.78
CA ASP A 75 -28.75 -8.47 -29.00
C ASP A 75 -30.01 -8.02 -29.75
N ASP A 76 -31.02 -8.90 -29.81
CA ASP A 76 -32.29 -8.65 -30.52
C ASP A 76 -33.25 -7.72 -29.73
N SER A 77 -32.84 -7.14 -28.59
CA SER A 77 -33.68 -6.28 -27.72
C SER A 77 -33.11 -4.89 -27.44
N ALA A 78 -32.39 -4.31 -28.39
CA ALA A 78 -32.06 -2.88 -28.41
C ALA A 78 -33.29 -1.97 -28.65
N ASN A 79 -34.43 -2.25 -28.02
CA ASN A 79 -35.42 -1.20 -27.85
C ASN A 79 -34.85 -0.20 -26.84
N LEU A 80 -34.22 0.85 -27.35
CA LEU A 80 -33.59 1.88 -26.53
C LEU A 80 -34.62 2.81 -25.88
N ALA A 81 -35.90 2.70 -26.26
CA ALA A 81 -37.05 3.45 -25.73
C ALA A 81 -37.82 2.68 -24.62
N THR A 82 -37.16 1.75 -23.94
CA THR A 82 -37.63 1.14 -22.69
C THR A 82 -36.49 1.09 -21.69
N TYR A 83 -36.75 0.72 -20.44
CA TYR A 83 -35.72 0.55 -19.42
C TYR A 83 -35.17 -0.89 -19.38
N THR A 84 -34.06 -1.14 -18.70
CA THR A 84 -33.49 -2.48 -18.49
C THR A 84 -34.45 -3.32 -17.65
N GLY A 85 -34.98 -4.42 -18.19
CA GLY A 85 -36.08 -5.17 -17.56
C GLY A 85 -37.48 -4.75 -18.04
N GLY A 86 -37.59 -3.70 -18.85
CA GLY A 86 -38.85 -3.21 -19.42
C GLY A 86 -39.42 -4.07 -20.55
N ASP A 87 -38.63 -5.00 -21.10
CA ASP A 87 -39.04 -5.93 -22.16
C ASP A 87 -38.76 -7.39 -21.77
N LEU A 88 -39.35 -8.35 -22.50
CA LEU A 88 -39.18 -9.79 -22.26
C LEU A 88 -37.72 -10.29 -22.37
N ARG A 89 -36.84 -9.51 -22.99
CA ARG A 89 -35.49 -9.90 -23.39
C ARG A 89 -34.42 -9.19 -22.55
N SER A 90 -34.83 -8.47 -21.52
CA SER A 90 -33.95 -7.81 -20.56
C SER A 90 -34.39 -8.10 -19.14
N TYR A 91 -33.41 -8.08 -18.24
CA TYR A 91 -33.59 -8.27 -16.81
C TYR A 91 -32.86 -7.13 -16.12
N GLY A 92 -33.55 -6.38 -15.25
CA GLY A 92 -32.96 -5.21 -14.60
C GLY A 92 -33.38 -5.07 -13.16
N LEU A 93 -32.45 -4.67 -12.31
CA LEU A 93 -32.70 -4.21 -10.96
C LEU A 93 -33.07 -2.73 -11.02
N VAL A 94 -34.29 -2.38 -10.61
CA VAL A 94 -34.70 -0.99 -10.36
C VAL A 94 -34.20 -0.61 -8.97
N CYS A 95 -33.08 0.12 -8.91
CA CYS A 95 -32.20 0.17 -7.73
C CYS A 95 -32.90 0.69 -6.47
N ALA A 96 -33.50 1.88 -6.54
CA ALA A 96 -34.15 2.53 -5.41
C ALA A 96 -35.50 1.89 -5.03
N ASN A 97 -36.13 1.16 -5.96
CA ASN A 97 -37.34 0.39 -5.67
C ASN A 97 -37.00 -0.93 -4.98
N GLY A 98 -35.78 -1.45 -5.20
CA GLY A 98 -35.38 -2.77 -4.71
C GLY A 98 -36.15 -3.89 -5.41
N GLU A 99 -36.37 -3.78 -6.73
CA GLU A 99 -37.16 -4.76 -7.49
C GLU A 99 -36.39 -5.27 -8.72
N ILE A 100 -36.49 -6.56 -9.00
CA ILE A 100 -36.00 -7.17 -10.25
C ILE A 100 -37.13 -7.19 -11.24
N HIS A 101 -36.94 -6.61 -12.42
CA HIS A 101 -37.94 -6.48 -13.47
C HIS A 101 -37.59 -7.32 -14.70
N ASN A 102 -38.61 -7.91 -15.32
CA ASN A 102 -38.60 -8.47 -16.67
C ASN A 102 -39.98 -8.23 -17.32
N ASN A 103 -40.00 -7.91 -18.62
CA ASN A 103 -41.23 -7.59 -19.34
C ASN A 103 -42.08 -6.47 -18.69
N GLY A 104 -41.43 -5.44 -18.16
CA GLY A 104 -42.14 -4.28 -17.61
C GLY A 104 -42.68 -4.48 -16.20
N GLY A 105 -42.59 -5.68 -15.62
CA GLY A 105 -43.13 -6.01 -14.30
C GLY A 105 -42.06 -6.52 -13.33
N ALA A 106 -42.26 -6.25 -12.04
CA ALA A 106 -41.45 -6.82 -10.97
C ALA A 106 -41.67 -8.34 -10.89
N ILE A 107 -40.59 -9.10 -11.01
CA ILE A 107 -40.55 -10.57 -10.88
C ILE A 107 -39.98 -11.01 -9.52
N ALA A 108 -39.28 -10.11 -8.82
CA ALA A 108 -38.82 -10.30 -7.44
C ALA A 108 -38.67 -8.95 -6.74
N ALA A 109 -38.84 -8.93 -5.41
CA ALA A 109 -38.59 -7.79 -4.55
C ALA A 109 -37.45 -8.12 -3.57
N LEU A 110 -36.60 -7.14 -3.30
CA LEU A 110 -35.46 -7.22 -2.40
C LEU A 110 -35.87 -6.78 -0.99
N SER A 111 -35.19 -7.33 0.02
CA SER A 111 -35.40 -6.91 1.42
C SER A 111 -34.84 -5.52 1.73
N ALA A 112 -34.01 -4.96 0.85
CA ALA A 112 -33.42 -3.64 0.99
C ALA A 112 -33.31 -2.97 -0.39
N THR A 113 -33.65 -1.67 -0.44
CA THR A 113 -33.42 -0.80 -1.59
C THR A 113 -31.93 -0.52 -1.74
N ILE A 114 -31.55 -0.06 -2.93
CA ILE A 114 -30.21 0.45 -3.18
C ILE A 114 -30.29 1.97 -3.31
N ASP A 115 -29.78 2.64 -2.28
CA ASP A 115 -29.65 4.09 -2.24
C ASP A 115 -28.65 4.59 -3.29
N GLU A 116 -28.71 5.87 -3.63
CA GLU A 116 -27.71 6.43 -4.53
C GLU A 116 -26.28 6.34 -3.95
N ARG A 117 -25.27 6.43 -4.81
CA ARG A 117 -23.84 6.40 -4.45
C ARG A 117 -23.34 5.09 -3.84
N ILE A 118 -24.21 4.09 -3.69
CA ILE A 118 -23.84 2.73 -3.28
C ILE A 118 -23.41 1.92 -4.53
N PRO A 119 -22.29 1.18 -4.48
CA PRO A 119 -21.87 0.34 -5.59
C PRO A 119 -22.87 -0.79 -5.83
N VAL A 120 -23.38 -0.86 -7.05
CA VAL A 120 -24.18 -1.97 -7.59
C VAL A 120 -23.31 -2.85 -8.47
N GLY A 121 -23.41 -4.17 -8.30
CA GLY A 121 -22.68 -5.14 -9.11
C GLY A 121 -23.61 -6.14 -9.77
N LEU A 122 -23.16 -6.71 -10.89
CA LEU A 122 -23.80 -7.82 -11.57
C LEU A 122 -22.78 -8.93 -11.77
N HIS A 123 -23.21 -10.17 -11.56
CA HIS A 123 -22.50 -11.36 -11.99
C HIS A 123 -23.41 -12.18 -12.92
N LEU A 124 -22.88 -12.59 -14.06
CA LEU A 124 -23.57 -13.36 -15.08
C LEU A 124 -22.80 -14.65 -15.31
N HIS A 125 -23.47 -15.77 -15.13
CA HIS A 125 -22.92 -17.10 -15.37
C HIS A 125 -23.65 -17.77 -16.54
N LEU A 126 -22.89 -18.25 -17.54
CA LEU A 126 -23.40 -18.82 -18.78
C LEU A 126 -22.75 -20.18 -19.11
N GLU A 127 -23.53 -21.24 -19.05
CA GLU A 127 -23.18 -22.59 -19.46
C GLU A 127 -24.25 -23.19 -20.39
N PRO A 128 -23.95 -24.26 -21.16
CA PRO A 128 -24.91 -24.87 -22.09
C PRO A 128 -26.23 -25.32 -21.43
N SER A 129 -26.18 -25.70 -20.15
CA SER A 129 -27.34 -26.20 -19.39
C SER A 129 -27.80 -25.27 -18.27
N LEU A 130 -27.06 -24.20 -17.97
CA LEU A 130 -27.32 -23.31 -16.84
C LEU A 130 -26.98 -21.88 -17.24
N ALA A 131 -27.92 -20.96 -17.10
CA ALA A 131 -27.65 -19.54 -17.22
C ALA A 131 -28.37 -18.81 -16.10
N TYR A 132 -27.68 -17.92 -15.39
CA TYR A 132 -28.27 -17.10 -14.35
C TYR A 132 -27.53 -15.77 -14.20
N VAL A 133 -28.23 -14.81 -13.62
CA VAL A 133 -27.70 -13.50 -13.23
C VAL A 133 -27.88 -13.30 -11.74
N GLU A 134 -26.87 -12.75 -11.10
CA GLU A 134 -26.84 -12.32 -9.71
C GLU A 134 -26.65 -10.81 -9.65
N TRP A 135 -27.45 -10.15 -8.83
CA TRP A 135 -27.25 -8.74 -8.49
C TRP A 135 -26.57 -8.63 -7.14
N LEU A 136 -25.74 -7.62 -7.01
CA LEU A 136 -24.88 -7.39 -5.86
C LEU A 136 -25.07 -5.98 -5.31
N ARG A 137 -25.08 -5.88 -3.99
CA ARG A 137 -24.97 -4.61 -3.25
C ARG A 137 -23.70 -4.65 -2.45
N SER A 138 -22.77 -3.74 -2.73
CA SER A 138 -21.47 -3.69 -2.05
C SER A 138 -20.75 -5.05 -2.02
N GLY A 139 -20.82 -5.80 -3.13
CA GLY A 139 -20.14 -7.10 -3.30
C GLY A 139 -20.88 -8.31 -2.73
N SER A 140 -21.99 -8.12 -2.00
CA SER A 140 -22.82 -9.21 -1.50
C SER A 140 -24.00 -9.48 -2.45
N VAL A 141 -24.25 -10.75 -2.77
CA VAL A 141 -25.38 -11.16 -3.62
C VAL A 141 -26.71 -10.85 -2.91
N ILE A 142 -27.59 -10.12 -3.58
CA ILE A 142 -28.92 -9.74 -3.05
C ILE A 142 -30.08 -10.41 -3.78
N ALA A 143 -29.87 -10.84 -5.03
CA ALA A 143 -30.84 -11.60 -5.80
C ALA A 143 -30.17 -12.44 -6.88
N THR A 144 -30.83 -13.54 -7.26
CA THR A 144 -30.43 -14.43 -8.34
C THR A 144 -31.65 -14.71 -9.23
N THR A 145 -31.48 -14.69 -10.55
CA THR A 145 -32.54 -15.01 -11.51
C THR A 145 -32.02 -15.93 -12.60
N SER A 146 -32.77 -16.99 -12.90
CA SER A 146 -32.47 -17.90 -14.01
C SER A 146 -32.73 -17.23 -15.37
N LEU A 147 -31.86 -17.51 -16.33
CA LEU A 147 -31.90 -16.96 -17.67
C LEU A 147 -32.12 -18.07 -18.72
N PRO A 148 -32.68 -17.73 -19.89
CA PRO A 148 -32.62 -18.59 -21.06
C PRO A 148 -31.18 -18.96 -21.45
N VAL A 149 -30.91 -20.25 -21.65
CA VAL A 149 -29.62 -20.77 -22.14
C VAL A 149 -29.41 -20.48 -23.62
N GLY A 150 -28.14 -20.44 -24.06
CA GLY A 150 -27.77 -20.27 -25.47
C GLY A 150 -28.06 -18.88 -26.05
N LYS A 151 -28.21 -17.87 -25.19
CA LYS A 151 -28.39 -16.46 -25.59
C LYS A 151 -27.12 -15.66 -25.35
N ALA A 152 -26.86 -14.71 -26.23
CA ALA A 152 -25.87 -13.67 -26.02
C ALA A 152 -26.47 -12.54 -25.19
N TRP A 153 -25.81 -12.18 -24.10
CA TRP A 153 -26.24 -11.14 -23.17
C TRP A 153 -25.30 -9.94 -23.26
N TYR A 154 -25.80 -8.74 -23.03
CA TYR A 154 -25.04 -7.50 -23.00
C TYR A 154 -25.32 -6.80 -21.67
N PRO A 155 -24.36 -6.03 -21.12
CA PRO A 155 -24.65 -5.18 -20.00
C PRO A 155 -25.59 -4.06 -20.46
N SER A 156 -26.51 -3.66 -19.59
CA SER A 156 -27.63 -2.77 -19.91
C SER A 156 -27.98 -1.87 -18.74
N PHE A 157 -28.30 -0.63 -19.04
CA PHE A 157 -28.50 0.42 -18.06
C PHE A 157 -29.66 1.31 -18.44
N SER A 158 -30.32 1.92 -17.47
CA SER A 158 -31.32 2.94 -17.73
C SER A 158 -31.31 4.00 -16.66
N ILE A 159 -31.41 5.26 -17.08
CA ILE A 159 -31.68 6.38 -16.19
C ILE A 159 -32.82 7.23 -16.73
N GLY A 160 -33.63 7.75 -15.82
CA GLY A 160 -34.55 8.86 -16.07
C GLY A 160 -34.11 10.09 -15.30
N SER A 161 -34.52 11.26 -15.75
CA SER A 161 -34.26 12.50 -15.02
C SER A 161 -35.25 13.59 -15.39
N SER A 162 -35.64 14.42 -14.42
CA SER A 162 -36.51 15.57 -14.69
C SER A 162 -35.75 16.85 -15.09
N ALA A 163 -34.42 16.79 -15.20
CA ALA A 163 -33.59 17.90 -15.59
C ALA A 163 -32.28 17.41 -16.26
N PRO A 164 -31.75 18.14 -17.27
CA PRO A 164 -30.46 17.81 -17.86
C PRO A 164 -29.35 17.70 -16.80
N GLY A 165 -28.54 16.65 -16.87
CA GLY A 165 -27.36 16.46 -16.03
C GLY A 165 -27.64 16.03 -14.58
N ASP A 166 -28.91 15.92 -14.17
CA ASP A 166 -29.23 15.69 -12.75
C ASP A 166 -28.90 14.27 -12.30
N VAL A 167 -29.32 13.25 -13.05
CA VAL A 167 -29.02 11.83 -12.75
C VAL A 167 -27.91 11.36 -13.67
N SER A 168 -26.91 10.69 -13.09
CA SER A 168 -25.74 10.18 -13.81
C SER A 168 -25.36 8.77 -13.33
N GLY A 169 -24.60 8.06 -14.15
CA GLY A 169 -24.04 6.76 -13.80
C GLY A 169 -22.61 6.56 -14.31
N LYS A 170 -21.84 5.73 -13.62
CA LYS A 170 -20.46 5.37 -13.98
C LYS A 170 -20.23 3.89 -13.72
N PHE A 171 -19.58 3.22 -14.66
CA PHE A 171 -19.48 1.76 -14.70
C PHE A 171 -18.05 1.30 -14.94
N ASN A 172 -17.70 0.21 -14.27
CA ASN A 172 -16.45 -0.50 -14.42
C ASN A 172 -16.76 -1.91 -14.92
N PHE A 173 -16.35 -2.18 -16.17
CA PHE A 173 -16.45 -3.50 -16.78
C PHE A 173 -15.19 -4.34 -16.54
N GLY A 174 -14.28 -3.91 -15.66
CA GLY A 174 -13.01 -4.56 -15.36
C GLY A 174 -11.77 -3.86 -15.93
N GLN A 175 -11.93 -2.67 -16.52
CA GLN A 175 -10.80 -1.81 -16.94
C GLN A 175 -9.93 -1.41 -15.75
N TRP A 176 -10.56 -1.25 -14.58
CA TRP A 176 -9.95 -0.87 -13.31
C TRP A 176 -10.28 -1.95 -12.27
N ARG A 177 -9.57 -1.97 -11.15
CA ARG A 177 -9.95 -2.82 -10.02
C ARG A 177 -11.37 -2.48 -9.55
N MET A 178 -12.22 -3.50 -9.42
CA MET A 178 -13.57 -3.36 -8.89
C MET A 178 -13.54 -3.02 -7.39
N ASP A 179 -14.42 -2.12 -6.98
CA ASP A 179 -14.57 -1.60 -5.63
C ASP A 179 -15.00 -2.69 -4.66
N ARG A 180 -16.08 -3.41 -5.01
CA ARG A 180 -16.70 -4.41 -4.12
C ARG A 180 -16.93 -5.77 -4.78
N ALA A 181 -16.88 -5.87 -6.12
CA ALA A 181 -17.02 -7.12 -6.87
C ALA A 181 -15.67 -7.85 -7.15
N ARG A 182 -14.73 -7.83 -6.18
CA ARG A 182 -13.30 -8.19 -6.37
C ARG A 182 -13.04 -9.62 -6.84
N GLN A 183 -13.95 -10.56 -6.58
CA GLN A 183 -13.80 -11.97 -6.98
C GLN A 183 -13.90 -12.19 -8.50
N TRP A 184 -14.48 -11.26 -9.26
CA TRP A 184 -14.63 -11.38 -10.71
C TRP A 184 -13.65 -10.48 -11.48
N ARG A 185 -12.36 -10.79 -11.35
CA ARG A 185 -11.21 -9.97 -11.82
C ARG A 185 -11.21 -9.66 -13.31
N ASN A 186 -11.85 -10.52 -14.11
CA ASN A 186 -11.90 -10.37 -15.56
C ASN A 186 -13.01 -9.42 -16.00
N GLY A 187 -13.92 -9.04 -15.10
CA GLY A 187 -15.08 -8.23 -15.38
C GLY A 187 -15.88 -8.73 -16.57
N TRP A 188 -16.33 -7.81 -17.42
CA TRP A 188 -17.05 -8.08 -18.65
C TRP A 188 -16.09 -7.96 -19.82
N SER A 189 -15.30 -9.01 -20.01
CA SER A 189 -14.32 -9.09 -21.08
C SER A 189 -14.46 -10.37 -21.88
N GLN A 190 -14.03 -10.32 -23.13
CA GLN A 190 -13.82 -11.50 -23.95
C GLN A 190 -12.32 -11.74 -24.12
N GLN A 191 -11.93 -13.01 -24.08
CA GLN A 191 -10.63 -13.45 -24.57
C GLN A 191 -10.72 -13.63 -26.08
N THR A 192 -9.73 -13.10 -26.81
CA THR A 192 -9.55 -13.47 -28.23
C THR A 192 -9.36 -14.97 -28.32
N ALA A 193 -10.07 -15.66 -29.23
CA ALA A 193 -9.89 -17.09 -29.42
C ALA A 193 -8.42 -17.37 -29.79
N GLY A 194 -7.75 -18.20 -29.00
CA GLY A 194 -6.38 -18.61 -29.28
C GLY A 194 -6.28 -19.29 -30.66
N PHE A 195 -5.12 -19.17 -31.30
CA PHE A 195 -4.88 -19.78 -32.60
C PHE A 195 -4.61 -21.27 -32.44
N ASN A 196 -4.98 -22.04 -33.47
CA ASN A 196 -4.56 -23.43 -33.56
C ASN A 196 -3.02 -23.52 -33.58
N VAL A 197 -2.49 -24.60 -33.02
CA VAL A 197 -1.04 -24.87 -33.03
C VAL A 197 -0.53 -24.88 -34.47
N ILE A 198 0.35 -23.93 -34.80
CA ILE A 198 1.02 -23.84 -36.08
C ILE A 198 2.34 -24.61 -35.98
N ARG A 199 2.52 -25.59 -36.86
CA ARG A 199 3.73 -26.42 -36.90
C ARG A 199 4.48 -26.14 -38.19
N ILE A 200 5.75 -25.80 -38.08
CA ILE A 200 6.62 -25.41 -39.19
C ILE A 200 7.97 -26.12 -39.06
N ALA A 201 8.62 -26.38 -40.18
CA ALA A 201 10.00 -26.86 -40.21
C ALA A 201 10.97 -25.72 -40.57
N MET A 202 12.24 -25.85 -40.17
CA MET A 202 13.29 -24.91 -40.57
C MET A 202 13.60 -25.08 -42.06
N VAL A 203 14.08 -24.01 -42.71
CA VAL A 203 14.19 -23.92 -44.19
C VAL A 203 14.95 -25.07 -44.89
N GLN A 204 15.77 -25.82 -44.16
CA GLN A 204 16.66 -26.83 -44.74
C GLN A 204 16.26 -28.29 -44.44
N GLU A 205 15.24 -28.55 -43.62
CA GLU A 205 14.88 -29.91 -43.21
C GLU A 205 13.36 -30.11 -43.30
N ALA A 206 12.90 -30.99 -44.20
CA ALA A 206 11.52 -31.47 -44.14
C ALA A 206 11.36 -32.34 -42.87
N PHE A 207 10.37 -32.04 -42.04
CA PHE A 207 10.12 -32.75 -40.79
C PHE A 207 8.89 -33.65 -40.91
N HIS A 208 8.96 -34.86 -40.33
CA HIS A 208 7.81 -35.75 -40.18
C HIS A 208 7.64 -36.14 -38.71
N THR A 209 6.40 -36.14 -38.22
CA THR A 209 6.08 -36.62 -36.86
C THR A 209 6.16 -38.14 -36.76
N LEU A 210 6.33 -38.67 -35.54
CA LEU A 210 6.30 -40.12 -35.33
C LEU A 210 4.92 -40.71 -35.62
N PRO A 211 4.83 -42.02 -35.94
CA PRO A 211 3.56 -42.72 -36.08
C PRO A 211 2.67 -42.70 -34.82
N THR A 212 3.28 -42.46 -33.65
CA THR A 212 2.59 -42.38 -32.35
C THR A 212 2.15 -40.95 -32.00
N ASP A 213 2.57 -39.94 -32.76
CA ASP A 213 2.20 -38.55 -32.51
C ASP A 213 0.78 -38.25 -33.00
N THR A 214 0.21 -37.13 -32.56
CA THR A 214 -1.07 -36.63 -33.08
C THR A 214 -0.88 -35.23 -33.68
N PRO A 215 -0.95 -35.06 -35.02
CA PRO A 215 -1.23 -36.08 -36.04
C PRO A 215 0.02 -36.93 -36.37
N ALA A 216 -0.21 -38.22 -36.63
CA ALA A 216 0.84 -39.21 -36.90
C ALA A 216 1.44 -39.04 -38.30
N SER A 217 2.75 -39.25 -38.44
CA SER A 217 3.46 -39.31 -39.74
C SER A 217 3.19 -38.14 -40.69
N THR A 218 2.94 -36.95 -40.13
CA THR A 218 2.54 -35.78 -40.90
C THR A 218 3.78 -34.98 -41.34
N PRO A 219 3.93 -34.67 -42.65
CA PRO A 219 5.00 -33.80 -43.14
C PRO A 219 4.76 -32.33 -42.78
N TYR A 220 5.82 -31.60 -42.48
CA TYR A 220 5.82 -30.15 -42.30
C TYR A 220 6.86 -29.49 -43.20
N GLY A 221 6.45 -28.42 -43.88
CA GLY A 221 7.27 -27.69 -44.85
C GLY A 221 8.21 -26.64 -44.23
N PRO A 222 9.27 -26.26 -44.97
CA PRO A 222 10.24 -25.24 -44.57
C PRO A 222 9.64 -23.82 -44.64
N PHE A 223 9.02 -23.35 -43.57
CA PHE A 223 8.32 -22.05 -43.57
C PHE A 223 8.99 -20.96 -42.73
N MET A 224 10.02 -21.29 -41.92
CA MET A 224 10.72 -20.29 -41.08
C MET A 224 11.95 -19.72 -41.79
N VAL A 225 11.90 -18.45 -42.19
CA VAL A 225 13.01 -17.76 -42.88
C VAL A 225 14.00 -17.17 -41.86
N GLY A 226 15.28 -17.54 -41.99
CA GLY A 226 16.34 -17.00 -41.11
C GLY A 226 16.17 -17.42 -39.64
N ALA A 227 15.98 -18.72 -39.39
CA ALA A 227 15.82 -19.28 -38.05
C ALA A 227 17.01 -18.96 -37.11
N ASP A 228 18.18 -18.70 -37.68
CA ASP A 228 19.40 -18.22 -37.04
C ASP A 228 19.32 -16.76 -36.55
N LYS A 229 18.30 -15.99 -36.98
CA LYS A 229 18.12 -14.57 -36.68
C LYS A 229 17.08 -14.27 -35.61
N VAL A 230 16.39 -15.28 -35.08
CA VAL A 230 15.52 -15.06 -33.93
C VAL A 230 16.45 -14.84 -32.74
N LEU A 231 16.62 -13.58 -32.33
CA LEU A 231 17.53 -13.18 -31.26
C LEU A 231 16.70 -12.69 -30.07
N VAL A 232 16.82 -13.35 -28.92
CA VAL A 232 16.22 -12.90 -27.67
C VAL A 232 17.37 -12.41 -26.78
N LYS A 233 17.60 -11.10 -26.75
CA LYS A 233 18.56 -10.51 -25.82
C LYS A 233 17.94 -10.42 -24.43
N LYS A 234 18.28 -11.35 -23.53
CA LYS A 234 17.90 -11.31 -22.11
C LYS A 234 19.12 -10.92 -21.29
N GLY A 235 19.15 -9.69 -20.78
CA GLY A 235 20.26 -9.20 -19.96
C GLY A 235 19.75 -8.35 -18.81
N PRO A 236 19.18 -8.95 -17.74
CA PRO A 236 18.81 -8.20 -16.55
C PRO A 236 20.07 -7.65 -15.87
N ARG A 237 20.03 -6.41 -15.37
CA ARG A 237 21.10 -5.82 -14.56
C ARG A 237 20.55 -5.31 -13.24
N PRO A 238 21.24 -5.56 -12.11
CA PRO A 238 20.85 -4.98 -10.84
C PRO A 238 21.09 -3.47 -10.88
N TRP A 239 20.36 -2.75 -10.05
CA TRP A 239 20.28 -1.30 -10.15
C TRP A 239 21.61 -0.54 -10.08
N HIS A 240 22.57 -1.05 -9.33
CA HIS A 240 23.86 -0.41 -9.14
C HIS A 240 24.79 -0.57 -10.35
N LEU A 241 24.37 -1.38 -11.34
CA LEU A 241 25.04 -1.61 -12.63
C LEU A 241 24.28 -0.98 -13.82
N ARG A 242 23.18 -0.27 -13.56
CA ARG A 242 22.38 0.40 -14.60
C ARG A 242 23.04 1.71 -14.99
N ASP A 243 23.02 2.01 -16.29
CA ASP A 243 23.30 3.35 -16.78
C ASP A 243 22.03 4.20 -16.62
N SER A 244 22.17 5.54 -16.63
CA SER A 244 21.03 6.47 -16.47
C SER A 244 19.97 6.38 -17.57
N ASP A 245 20.28 5.71 -18.68
CA ASP A 245 19.55 5.80 -19.95
C ASP A 245 18.66 4.58 -20.26
N GLY A 246 18.27 3.80 -19.24
CA GLY A 246 17.17 2.83 -19.36
C GLY A 246 17.61 1.40 -19.14
N ASP A 247 16.96 0.76 -18.17
CA ASP A 247 17.28 -0.59 -17.79
C ASP A 247 16.26 -1.62 -18.26
N GLY A 248 16.78 -2.82 -18.50
CA GLY A 248 16.03 -4.05 -18.67
C GLY A 248 15.68 -4.34 -20.12
N SER A 249 16.62 -4.98 -20.83
CA SER A 249 16.48 -5.41 -22.22
C SER A 249 15.11 -6.02 -22.49
N THR A 250 14.26 -5.29 -23.22
CA THR A 250 13.17 -5.94 -23.93
C THR A 250 13.83 -6.79 -25.02
N SER A 251 13.74 -8.11 -24.86
CA SER A 251 14.09 -8.99 -25.96
C SER A 251 13.01 -8.85 -27.01
N LEU A 252 13.29 -8.03 -28.02
CA LEU A 252 12.51 -7.98 -29.24
C LEU A 252 13.09 -9.03 -30.19
N SER A 253 12.28 -10.02 -30.53
CA SER A 253 12.65 -11.05 -31.50
C SER A 253 11.70 -11.01 -32.67
N VAL A 254 12.23 -11.07 -33.88
CA VAL A 254 11.41 -11.10 -35.09
C VAL A 254 11.43 -12.49 -35.66
N LEU A 255 10.26 -13.15 -35.66
CA LEU A 255 10.04 -14.39 -36.36
C LEU A 255 9.53 -14.08 -37.77
N VAL A 256 10.20 -14.60 -38.80
CA VAL A 256 9.79 -14.39 -40.19
C VAL A 256 9.31 -15.71 -40.78
N LEU A 257 8.08 -15.72 -41.28
CA LEU A 257 7.42 -16.87 -41.87
C LEU A 257 7.18 -16.63 -43.37
N ASP A 258 7.49 -17.62 -44.21
CA ASP A 258 7.14 -17.61 -45.63
C ASP A 258 5.65 -17.91 -45.79
N ASN A 259 4.86 -16.93 -46.23
CA ASN A 259 3.43 -17.06 -46.47
C ASN A 259 3.09 -17.01 -47.96
N SER A 260 4.01 -17.41 -48.85
CA SER A 260 3.79 -17.46 -50.29
C SER A 260 2.62 -18.39 -50.70
N THR A 261 2.32 -19.40 -49.90
CA THR A 261 1.19 -20.33 -50.08
C THR A 261 -0.11 -19.85 -49.43
N GLY A 262 -0.08 -18.79 -48.63
CA GLY A 262 -1.23 -18.27 -47.88
C GLY A 262 -1.63 -19.08 -46.64
N GLU A 263 -0.85 -20.11 -46.26
CA GLU A 263 -1.13 -21.00 -45.11
C GLU A 263 -1.25 -20.26 -43.76
N PHE A 264 -0.62 -19.09 -43.65
CA PHE A 264 -0.59 -18.29 -42.42
C PHE A 264 -1.51 -17.06 -42.47
N ASN A 265 -2.40 -16.95 -43.47
CA ASN A 265 -3.34 -15.83 -43.58
C ASN A 265 -4.24 -15.67 -42.34
N SER A 266 -4.50 -16.75 -41.60
CA SER A 266 -5.25 -16.69 -40.35
C SER A 266 -4.59 -15.79 -39.30
N LEU A 267 -3.25 -15.71 -39.27
CA LEU A 267 -2.51 -14.82 -38.37
C LEU A 267 -2.70 -13.34 -38.70
N LEU A 268 -3.07 -13.02 -39.96
CA LEU A 268 -3.33 -11.64 -40.40
C LEU A 268 -4.78 -11.23 -40.20
N SER A 269 -5.71 -12.19 -40.24
CA SER A 269 -7.15 -11.93 -40.15
C SER A 269 -7.67 -11.77 -38.73
N ALA A 270 -6.87 -12.10 -37.71
CA ALA A 270 -7.30 -12.08 -36.32
C ALA A 270 -6.32 -11.31 -35.44
N ASP A 271 -6.84 -10.65 -34.40
CA ASP A 271 -6.04 -9.82 -33.50
C ASP A 271 -5.26 -10.71 -32.51
N VAL A 272 -4.06 -11.11 -32.92
CA VAL A 272 -3.12 -11.91 -32.14
C VAL A 272 -2.35 -11.09 -31.10
N ARG A 273 -2.51 -9.77 -31.03
CA ARG A 273 -1.65 -8.93 -30.17
C ARG A 273 -1.81 -9.34 -28.72
N ASP A 274 -0.69 -9.33 -28.01
CA ASP A 274 -0.50 -9.81 -26.65
C ASP A 274 -0.76 -11.32 -26.45
N SER A 275 -0.86 -12.08 -27.54
CA SER A 275 -0.96 -13.53 -27.45
C SER A 275 0.39 -14.15 -27.10
N THR A 276 0.39 -15.15 -26.23
CA THR A 276 1.59 -15.94 -25.95
C THR A 276 1.90 -16.86 -27.13
N LEU A 277 3.11 -16.75 -27.66
CA LEU A 277 3.72 -17.68 -28.60
C LEU A 277 4.71 -18.55 -27.85
N VAL A 278 4.57 -19.87 -27.98
CA VAL A 278 5.55 -20.85 -27.49
C VAL A 278 6.24 -21.46 -28.69
N LEU A 279 7.54 -21.21 -28.81
CA LEU A 279 8.40 -21.82 -29.82
C LEU A 279 9.04 -23.06 -29.22
N GLN A 280 8.70 -24.22 -29.76
CA GLN A 280 9.28 -25.50 -29.36
C GLN A 280 10.08 -26.10 -30.51
N ARG A 281 11.20 -26.74 -30.19
CA ARG A 281 12.00 -27.50 -31.15
C ARG A 281 11.88 -28.98 -30.88
N VAL A 282 11.57 -29.70 -31.94
CA VAL A 282 11.67 -31.15 -31.98
C VAL A 282 13.06 -31.51 -32.48
N ARG A 283 13.83 -32.29 -31.71
CA ARG A 283 15.10 -32.82 -32.19
C ARG A 283 14.83 -34.00 -33.12
N SER A 284 15.27 -33.89 -34.37
CA SER A 284 15.38 -35.01 -35.30
C SER A 284 16.85 -35.16 -35.70
N PRO A 285 17.53 -36.24 -35.30
CA PRO A 285 18.85 -36.55 -35.82
C PRO A 285 18.73 -37.01 -37.28
N GLY A 286 19.29 -36.24 -38.21
CA GLY A 286 19.61 -36.72 -39.56
C GLY A 286 18.43 -37.13 -40.45
N GLY A 287 17.31 -36.40 -40.42
CA GLY A 287 16.18 -36.62 -41.33
C GLY A 287 15.25 -37.79 -40.95
N VAL A 288 15.33 -38.26 -39.70
CA VAL A 288 14.41 -39.28 -39.14
C VAL A 288 13.16 -38.60 -38.53
N ALA A 289 12.05 -39.33 -38.38
CA ALA A 289 10.89 -38.79 -37.68
C ALA A 289 11.23 -38.43 -36.22
N GLY A 290 10.86 -37.22 -35.77
CA GLY A 290 11.04 -36.76 -34.39
C GLY A 290 9.74 -36.82 -33.59
N SER A 291 9.84 -37.01 -32.27
CA SER A 291 8.69 -37.11 -31.38
C SER A 291 8.19 -35.73 -30.95
N LEU A 292 6.91 -35.42 -31.16
CA LEU A 292 6.29 -34.21 -30.59
C LEU A 292 6.34 -34.22 -29.06
N ALA A 293 6.29 -35.40 -28.42
CA ALA A 293 6.41 -35.53 -26.97
C ALA A 293 7.82 -35.18 -26.44
N ALA A 294 8.83 -35.17 -27.32
CA ALA A 294 10.21 -34.77 -26.98
C ALA A 294 10.52 -33.32 -27.38
N ALA A 295 9.49 -32.54 -27.75
CA ALA A 295 9.68 -31.12 -28.06
C ALA A 295 10.20 -30.37 -26.83
N VAL A 296 11.25 -29.58 -27.03
CA VAL A 296 11.85 -28.74 -26.00
C VAL A 296 11.45 -27.30 -26.28
N THR A 297 10.89 -26.61 -25.29
CA THR A 297 10.61 -25.18 -25.38
C THR A 297 11.92 -24.41 -25.51
N ILE A 298 12.06 -23.63 -26.57
CA ILE A 298 13.20 -22.73 -26.77
C ILE A 298 12.87 -21.34 -26.24
N LEU A 299 11.66 -20.88 -26.55
CA LEU A 299 11.24 -19.52 -26.25
C LEU A 299 9.75 -19.50 -25.98
N THR A 300 9.38 -18.75 -24.95
CA THR A 300 8.03 -18.24 -24.76
C THR A 300 8.10 -16.72 -24.91
N GLY A 301 7.21 -16.15 -25.72
CA GLY A 301 7.17 -14.71 -25.98
C GLY A 301 5.75 -14.23 -26.23
N VAL A 302 5.56 -12.93 -26.30
CA VAL A 302 4.28 -12.26 -26.48
C VAL A 302 4.27 -11.57 -27.84
N VAL A 303 3.25 -11.80 -28.66
CA VAL A 303 3.14 -11.16 -29.97
C VAL A 303 2.83 -9.69 -29.81
N GLU A 304 3.75 -8.81 -30.22
CA GLU A 304 3.55 -7.37 -30.23
C GLU A 304 2.83 -6.91 -31.51
N SER A 305 3.29 -7.42 -32.66
CA SER A 305 2.69 -7.08 -33.95
C SER A 305 2.91 -8.17 -34.99
N ILE A 306 2.00 -8.23 -35.95
CA ILE A 306 2.15 -9.03 -37.16
C ILE A 306 2.04 -8.10 -38.36
N SER A 307 2.96 -8.23 -39.31
CA SER A 307 2.91 -7.51 -40.58
C SER A 307 3.19 -8.43 -41.76
N LEU A 308 2.65 -8.08 -42.93
CA LEU A 308 2.89 -8.79 -44.19
C LEU A 308 3.72 -7.90 -45.12
N ALA A 309 4.89 -8.38 -45.53
CA ALA A 309 5.76 -7.70 -46.49
C ALA A 309 6.27 -8.68 -47.54
N ARG A 310 5.91 -8.46 -48.82
CA ARG A 310 6.38 -9.26 -49.98
C ARG A 310 6.17 -10.78 -49.84
N GLY A 311 5.04 -11.20 -49.28
CA GLY A 311 4.72 -12.62 -49.08
C GLY A 311 5.35 -13.23 -47.81
N LEU A 312 6.11 -12.46 -47.04
CA LEU A 312 6.62 -12.87 -45.74
C LEU A 312 5.77 -12.26 -44.62
N ILE A 313 5.37 -13.09 -43.66
CA ILE A 313 4.79 -12.62 -42.41
C ILE A 313 5.91 -12.39 -41.41
N GLN A 314 5.96 -11.18 -40.84
CA GLN A 314 6.85 -10.85 -39.74
C GLN A 314 6.04 -10.78 -38.46
N VAL A 315 6.40 -11.62 -37.49
CA VAL A 315 5.84 -11.63 -36.14
C VAL A 315 6.88 -11.04 -35.21
N VAL A 316 6.59 -9.86 -34.67
CA VAL A 316 7.42 -9.21 -33.65
C VAL A 316 6.99 -9.75 -32.29
N LEU A 317 7.95 -10.29 -31.55
CA LEU A 317 7.78 -10.88 -30.22
C LEU A 317 8.47 -9.99 -29.18
N ARG A 318 7.82 -9.80 -28.05
CA ARG A 318 8.36 -9.18 -26.85
C ARG A 318 8.32 -10.17 -25.68
N GLY A 319 9.24 -10.06 -24.72
CA GLY A 319 9.23 -10.91 -23.52
C GLY A 319 7.99 -10.68 -22.62
N THR A 320 7.69 -11.64 -21.73
CA THR A 320 6.63 -11.53 -20.72
C THR A 320 6.84 -10.31 -19.81
N LEU A 321 8.09 -9.95 -19.49
CA LEU A 321 8.38 -8.72 -18.74
C LEU A 321 7.97 -7.46 -19.49
N ALA A 322 8.15 -7.42 -20.82
CA ALA A 322 7.75 -6.28 -21.65
C ALA A 322 6.23 -6.11 -21.74
N ARG A 323 5.46 -7.19 -21.51
CA ARG A 323 3.99 -7.12 -21.40
C ARG A 323 3.55 -6.40 -20.12
N LEU A 324 4.41 -6.37 -19.10
CA LEU A 324 4.15 -5.65 -17.85
C LEU A 324 4.48 -4.15 -17.93
N ASP A 325 4.97 -3.67 -19.09
CA ASP A 325 5.10 -2.24 -19.42
C ASP A 325 3.72 -1.64 -19.76
N ARG A 326 2.75 -1.85 -18.88
CA ARG A 326 1.39 -1.31 -18.97
C ARG A 326 0.98 -0.70 -17.63
N PRO A 327 0.11 0.31 -17.63
CA PRO A 327 -0.41 0.91 -16.40
C PRO A 327 -1.12 -0.14 -15.53
N MET A 328 -0.88 -0.08 -14.22
CA MET A 328 -1.53 -0.96 -13.24
C MET A 328 -3.03 -0.63 -13.10
N LYS A 329 -3.86 -1.65 -12.88
CA LYS A 329 -5.31 -1.50 -12.68
C LYS A 329 -5.62 -0.94 -11.29
N MET A 330 -5.56 0.36 -11.13
CA MET A 330 -5.89 1.02 -9.86
C MET A 330 -7.36 1.41 -9.76
N ARG A 331 -7.90 1.32 -8.54
CA ARG A 331 -9.25 1.78 -8.19
C ARG A 331 -9.36 3.30 -8.36
N ARG A 332 -10.53 3.80 -8.74
CA ARG A 332 -10.81 5.25 -8.85
C ARG A 332 -11.83 5.72 -7.83
N ILE A 333 -11.66 6.94 -7.34
CA ILE A 333 -12.63 7.61 -6.48
C ILE A 333 -13.83 8.04 -7.34
N PRO A 334 -15.06 7.61 -7.00
CA PRO A 334 -16.26 8.03 -7.71
C PRO A 334 -16.43 9.56 -7.79
N PRO A 335 -17.08 10.06 -8.85
CA PRO A 335 -17.15 11.50 -9.15
C PRO A 335 -18.04 12.31 -8.19
N PHE A 336 -18.84 11.65 -7.35
CA PHE A 336 -19.77 12.30 -6.40
C PHE A 336 -19.17 12.49 -4.99
N TYR A 337 -17.93 12.03 -4.75
CA TYR A 337 -17.20 12.34 -3.52
C TYR A 337 -16.70 13.78 -3.54
N ASP A 338 -15.98 14.17 -2.48
CA ASP A 338 -15.37 15.50 -2.38
C ASP A 338 -14.64 15.91 -3.67
N ALA A 339 -14.85 17.16 -4.09
CA ALA A 339 -14.40 17.66 -5.38
C ALA A 339 -12.87 17.63 -5.54
N ALA A 340 -12.10 17.69 -4.45
CA ALA A 340 -10.64 17.60 -4.51
C ALA A 340 -10.14 16.18 -4.80
N SER A 341 -10.96 15.16 -4.52
CA SER A 341 -10.60 13.73 -4.66
C SER A 341 -11.35 13.03 -5.79
N ALA A 342 -12.50 13.56 -6.20
CA ALA A 342 -13.38 13.00 -7.23
C ALA A 342 -12.64 12.66 -8.54
N GLY A 343 -12.84 11.45 -9.05
CA GLY A 343 -12.23 10.98 -10.30
C GLY A 343 -10.73 10.62 -10.21
N SER A 344 -10.05 10.99 -9.12
CA SER A 344 -8.65 10.65 -8.91
C SER A 344 -8.47 9.16 -8.56
N VAL A 345 -7.25 8.68 -8.71
CA VAL A 345 -6.90 7.29 -8.37
C VAL A 345 -6.90 7.13 -6.85
N VAL A 346 -7.45 6.02 -6.35
CA VAL A 346 -7.28 5.64 -4.96
C VAL A 346 -5.83 5.21 -4.76
N PRO A 347 -5.09 5.79 -3.80
CA PRO A 347 -3.70 5.45 -3.58
C PRO A 347 -3.53 3.94 -3.39
N PHE A 348 -2.62 3.34 -4.14
CA PHE A 348 -2.20 1.98 -3.89
C PHE A 348 -1.28 2.00 -2.68
N GLY A 349 -1.51 1.13 -1.70
CA GLY A 349 -0.70 1.09 -0.48
C GLY A 349 -0.56 -0.32 0.08
N ARG A 350 0.67 -0.83 0.19
CA ARG A 350 0.98 -2.15 0.77
C ARG A 350 2.17 -2.09 1.71
N GLY A 351 2.07 -2.82 2.82
CA GLY A 351 3.09 -2.78 3.87
C GLY A 351 3.05 -1.44 4.60
N ALA A 352 4.17 -1.10 5.23
CA ALA A 352 4.31 0.14 5.97
C ALA A 352 4.27 1.36 5.04
N GLN A 353 3.58 2.41 5.49
CA GLN A 353 3.45 3.68 4.80
C GLN A 353 3.62 4.78 5.83
N ARG A 354 4.59 5.68 5.59
CA ARG A 354 4.89 6.81 6.47
C ARG A 354 4.41 8.10 5.86
N ASN A 355 3.84 8.96 6.69
CA ASN A 355 3.43 10.30 6.33
C ASN A 355 2.51 10.32 5.10
N VAL A 356 1.51 9.44 5.11
CA VAL A 356 0.46 9.37 4.11
C VAL A 356 -0.42 10.59 4.24
N ARG A 357 -0.67 11.30 3.13
CA ARG A 357 -1.75 12.27 3.06
C ARG A 357 -3.03 11.57 2.65
N PRO A 358 -4.02 11.48 3.55
CA PRO A 358 -5.27 10.84 3.21
C PRO A 358 -6.11 11.75 2.31
N LYS A 359 -6.85 11.16 1.37
CA LYS A 359 -7.72 11.89 0.45
C LYS A 359 -9.10 12.09 1.07
N LEU A 360 -9.60 13.32 1.12
CA LEU A 360 -10.94 13.60 1.65
C LEU A 360 -12.01 12.92 0.79
N LEU A 361 -12.88 12.11 1.39
CA LEU A 361 -14.02 11.51 0.69
C LEU A 361 -15.32 12.25 1.01
N SER A 362 -15.58 12.49 2.30
CA SER A 362 -16.79 13.15 2.79
C SER A 362 -16.42 14.17 3.86
N GLU A 363 -16.61 15.46 3.55
CA GLU A 363 -16.44 16.56 4.51
C GLU A 363 -17.45 16.49 5.67
N PRO A 364 -18.76 16.24 5.45
CA PRO A 364 -19.72 16.12 6.54
C PRO A 364 -19.40 15.00 7.52
N ASP A 365 -18.94 13.85 7.01
CA ASP A 365 -18.57 12.70 7.83
C ASP A 365 -17.13 12.76 8.33
N ARG A 366 -16.33 13.75 7.85
CA ARG A 366 -14.91 13.92 8.15
C ARG A 366 -14.12 12.64 7.84
N LEU A 367 -14.50 11.97 6.75
CA LEU A 367 -13.98 10.69 6.31
C LEU A 367 -12.92 10.88 5.23
N PHE A 368 -11.74 10.32 5.45
CA PHE A 368 -10.62 10.36 4.53
C PHE A 368 -10.13 8.95 4.19
N LEU A 369 -9.70 8.77 2.94
CA LEU A 369 -9.18 7.53 2.41
C LEU A 369 -7.66 7.46 2.51
N LEU A 370 -7.12 6.35 3.03
CA LEU A 370 -5.68 6.14 3.15
C LEU A 370 -5.11 5.38 1.95
N ALA A 371 -5.75 4.27 1.56
CA ALA A 371 -5.29 3.42 0.47
C ALA A 371 -6.43 2.53 -0.11
N ASP A 372 -6.10 1.71 -1.11
CA ASP A 372 -6.99 0.73 -1.75
C ASP A 372 -7.13 -0.60 -0.99
N ALA A 373 -6.31 -0.82 0.04
CA ALA A 373 -6.39 -1.97 0.93
C ALA A 373 -6.75 -1.54 2.36
N PRO A 374 -7.43 -2.42 3.12
CA PRO A 374 -7.61 -2.24 4.55
C PRO A 374 -6.29 -2.01 5.27
N GLN A 375 -6.22 -0.95 6.06
CA GLN A 375 -5.12 -0.63 6.95
C GLN A 375 -5.37 -1.33 8.29
N THR A 376 -4.68 -2.44 8.51
CA THR A 376 -4.81 -3.21 9.76
C THR A 376 -4.15 -2.51 10.94
N ASN A 377 -3.29 -1.53 10.66
CA ASN A 377 -2.53 -0.83 11.67
C ASN A 377 -2.39 0.66 11.32
N ILE A 378 -3.03 1.54 12.09
CA ILE A 378 -2.79 2.99 12.04
C ILE A 378 -2.04 3.35 13.31
N THR A 379 -0.80 3.82 13.21
CA THR A 379 0.08 4.05 14.36
C THR A 379 0.18 5.51 14.79
N LEU A 380 -0.05 6.43 13.85
CA LEU A 380 0.00 7.86 14.09
C LEU A 380 -0.88 8.55 13.07
N ALA A 381 -1.71 9.48 13.53
CA ALA A 381 -2.26 10.54 12.70
C ALA A 381 -1.76 11.87 13.26
N SER A 382 -1.51 12.83 12.38
CA SER A 382 -1.03 14.15 12.77
C SER A 382 -1.71 15.22 11.93
N ASP A 383 -1.93 16.38 12.55
CA ASP A 383 -2.35 17.60 11.88
C ASP A 383 -1.20 18.60 11.95
N SER A 384 -0.67 18.97 10.78
CA SER A 384 0.42 19.93 10.63
C SER A 384 1.68 19.52 11.43
N GLY A 385 1.92 18.21 11.50
CA GLY A 385 3.02 17.59 12.24
C GLY A 385 2.78 17.44 13.75
N ALA A 386 1.66 17.94 14.29
CA ALA A 386 1.25 17.70 15.67
C ALA A 386 0.50 16.36 15.76
N PRO A 387 0.97 15.38 16.57
CA PRO A 387 0.28 14.11 16.76
C PRO A 387 -1.13 14.27 17.33
N LEU A 388 -2.08 13.51 16.78
CA LEU A 388 -3.44 13.39 17.27
C LEU A 388 -3.57 12.21 18.23
N ASP A 389 -4.43 12.34 19.23
CA ASP A 389 -4.67 11.38 20.29
C ASP A 389 -5.96 10.54 20.01
N PRO A 390 -5.81 9.25 19.66
CA PRO A 390 -6.95 8.36 19.44
C PRO A 390 -7.65 7.95 20.73
N ASN A 391 -7.04 8.17 21.90
CA ASN A 391 -7.60 7.82 23.21
C ASN A 391 -8.23 9.03 23.93
N ALA A 392 -8.29 10.18 23.27
CA ALA A 392 -9.02 11.34 23.77
C ALA A 392 -10.52 11.01 23.95
N LEU A 393 -11.23 11.84 24.72
CA LEU A 393 -12.67 11.70 24.94
C LEU A 393 -13.38 12.99 24.49
N PRO A 394 -13.99 13.04 23.30
CA PRO A 394 -14.03 11.98 22.26
C PRO A 394 -12.66 11.76 21.56
N PRO A 395 -12.42 10.57 20.94
CA PRO A 395 -11.21 10.29 20.16
C PRO A 395 -11.00 11.32 19.05
N GLN A 396 -9.76 11.79 18.85
CA GLN A 396 -9.51 12.78 17.78
C GLN A 396 -9.61 12.16 16.37
N TYR A 397 -9.36 10.86 16.26
CA TYR A 397 -9.60 10.09 15.05
C TYR A 397 -9.96 8.64 15.39
N THR A 398 -10.59 7.97 14.43
CA THR A 398 -10.91 6.54 14.47
C THR A 398 -10.69 5.93 13.08
N PRO A 399 -10.32 4.64 12.98
CA PRO A 399 -10.31 3.94 11.69
C PRO A 399 -11.72 3.92 11.08
N ALA A 400 -11.81 4.04 9.75
CA ALA A 400 -13.07 3.86 9.04
C ALA A 400 -13.59 2.41 9.19
N LEU A 401 -14.89 2.18 9.04
CA LEU A 401 -15.52 0.87 9.21
C LEU A 401 -14.98 -0.22 8.27
N ASP A 402 -14.55 0.15 7.07
CA ASP A 402 -13.91 -0.77 6.11
C ASP A 402 -12.38 -0.81 6.25
N HIS A 403 -11.83 -0.08 7.22
CA HIS A 403 -10.41 0.08 7.50
C HIS A 403 -9.58 0.65 6.33
N GLU A 404 -10.18 1.07 5.22
CA GLU A 404 -9.45 1.66 4.08
C GLU A 404 -9.15 3.15 4.31
N GLY A 405 -9.70 3.73 5.37
CA GLY A 405 -9.62 5.15 5.69
C GLY A 405 -9.58 5.45 7.19
N ILE A 406 -9.69 6.74 7.48
CA ILE A 406 -9.66 7.34 8.82
C ILE A 406 -10.75 8.41 8.91
N GLN A 407 -11.43 8.45 10.04
CA GLN A 407 -12.44 9.45 10.35
C GLN A 407 -11.95 10.34 11.48
N PHE A 408 -12.04 11.66 11.31
CA PHE A 408 -11.65 12.62 12.34
C PHE A 408 -12.86 13.13 13.12
N GLU A 409 -12.62 13.51 14.38
CA GLU A 409 -13.65 14.13 15.23
C GLU A 409 -13.78 15.63 15.01
N VAL A 410 -12.79 16.29 14.42
CA VAL A 410 -12.89 17.67 13.95
C VAL A 410 -12.17 17.72 12.61
N MET A 411 -12.64 18.59 11.68
CA MET A 411 -11.92 18.79 10.43
C MET A 411 -10.50 19.31 10.75
N PRO A 412 -9.44 18.67 10.21
CA PRO A 412 -8.07 19.12 10.40
C PRO A 412 -7.86 20.55 9.88
N GLU A 413 -7.04 21.33 10.59
CA GLU A 413 -6.79 22.74 10.27
C GLU A 413 -5.64 22.92 9.26
N GLY A 414 -4.70 21.98 9.20
CA GLY A 414 -3.64 22.00 8.20
C GLY A 414 -3.33 20.63 7.59
N ARG A 415 -2.04 20.37 7.30
CA ARG A 415 -1.67 19.19 6.51
C ARG A 415 -1.75 17.92 7.36
N ILE A 416 -2.63 17.01 6.94
CA ILE A 416 -2.79 15.71 7.58
C ILE A 416 -1.64 14.78 7.16
N GLY A 417 -1.03 14.09 8.12
CA GLY A 417 -0.06 13.02 7.89
C GLY A 417 -0.40 11.79 8.72
N VAL A 418 -0.42 10.60 8.09
CA VAL A 418 -0.78 9.34 8.75
C VAL A 418 0.30 8.28 8.52
N ASP A 419 0.73 7.61 9.58
CA ASP A 419 1.59 6.42 9.50
C ASP A 419 0.72 5.17 9.68
N CYS A 420 0.66 4.33 8.66
CA CYS A 420 -0.20 3.14 8.64
C CYS A 420 0.45 1.95 7.92
N SER A 421 -0.08 0.76 8.14
CA SER A 421 0.27 -0.43 7.39
C SER A 421 -0.97 -1.26 7.04
N SER A 422 -0.92 -1.89 5.88
CA SER A 422 -1.91 -2.87 5.42
C SER A 422 -1.72 -4.27 6.04
N VAL A 423 -0.66 -4.45 6.83
CA VAL A 423 -0.32 -5.72 7.49
C VAL A 423 0.14 -5.48 8.92
N GLY A 424 0.16 -6.56 9.71
CA GLY A 424 0.52 -6.52 11.12
C GLY A 424 -0.65 -6.15 12.03
N GLU A 425 -0.46 -6.40 13.32
CA GLU A 425 -1.45 -6.12 14.35
C GLU A 425 -1.52 -4.61 14.61
N GLN A 426 -2.72 -4.11 14.90
CA GLN A 426 -2.92 -2.75 15.38
C GLN A 426 -2.11 -2.57 16.66
N TYR A 427 -1.20 -1.59 16.66
CA TYR A 427 -0.54 -1.22 17.91
C TYR A 427 -1.54 -0.52 18.81
N ASP A 428 -1.50 -0.87 20.10
CA ASP A 428 -2.00 0.01 21.14
C ASP A 428 -1.16 1.29 21.04
N ILE A 429 -1.73 2.31 20.40
CA ILE A 429 -1.13 3.64 20.40
C ILE A 429 -1.04 4.00 21.87
N PRO A 430 0.16 4.19 22.43
CA PRO A 430 0.29 4.54 23.83
C PRO A 430 -0.57 5.76 24.05
N GLY A 431 -1.68 5.60 24.79
CA GLY A 431 -2.39 6.75 25.33
C GLY A 431 -1.37 7.62 26.03
N ALA A 432 -1.59 8.94 26.00
CA ALA A 432 -0.66 9.89 26.60
C ALA A 432 -0.18 9.36 27.96
N SER A 433 1.10 8.98 28.03
CA SER A 433 1.58 8.11 29.11
C SER A 433 1.27 8.78 30.44
N ASP A 434 0.59 8.09 31.36
CA ASP A 434 0.43 8.60 32.71
C ASP A 434 1.83 8.68 33.32
N VAL A 435 2.34 9.90 33.34
CA VAL A 435 3.64 10.26 33.89
C VAL A 435 3.67 9.78 35.34
N LEU A 436 2.54 9.81 36.05
CA LEU A 436 2.47 9.39 37.45
C LEU A 436 2.49 7.88 37.66
N ALA A 437 2.46 7.05 36.61
CA ALA A 437 2.42 5.59 36.70
C ALA A 437 1.36 5.08 37.71
N SER A 438 0.16 5.66 37.63
CA SER A 438 -1.00 5.40 38.49
C SER A 438 -0.84 5.80 39.97
N ILE A 439 0.26 6.47 40.36
CA ILE A 439 0.46 6.97 41.74
C ILE A 439 -0.60 8.01 42.13
N GLY A 440 -1.18 8.70 41.15
CA GLY A 440 -2.25 9.67 41.38
C GLY A 440 -3.67 9.08 41.49
N ASP A 441 -3.84 7.76 41.34
CA ASP A 441 -5.07 7.06 41.76
C ASP A 441 -4.99 6.74 43.25
N PHE A 442 -5.66 7.55 44.06
CA PHE A 442 -5.63 7.38 45.50
C PHE A 442 -6.38 6.13 45.97
N ALA A 443 -7.26 5.52 45.17
CA ALA A 443 -7.98 4.30 45.55
C ALA A 443 -7.04 3.12 45.82
N THR A 444 -5.91 3.04 45.11
CA THR A 444 -4.91 1.97 45.25
C THR A 444 -3.99 2.16 46.46
N TRP A 445 -4.08 3.30 47.13
CA TRP A 445 -3.18 3.63 48.21
C TRP A 445 -3.61 3.04 49.56
N ALA A 446 -2.67 2.41 50.27
CA ALA A 446 -2.92 1.71 51.52
C ALA A 446 -3.11 2.68 52.71
N VAL A 447 -4.30 3.28 52.82
CA VAL A 447 -4.72 4.06 54.00
C VAL A 447 -5.75 3.28 54.80
N THR A 448 -5.51 3.08 56.09
CA THR A 448 -6.52 2.49 56.99
C THR A 448 -7.72 3.45 57.11
N ALA A 449 -8.93 2.90 57.21
CA ALA A 449 -10.14 3.70 57.27
C ALA A 449 -10.10 4.70 58.43
N ASN A 450 -10.44 5.97 58.16
CA ASN A 450 -10.50 7.06 59.14
C ASN A 450 -9.20 7.41 59.89
N THR A 451 -8.04 6.86 59.52
CA THR A 451 -6.75 7.34 60.01
C THR A 451 -6.21 8.44 59.09
N GLN A 452 -5.88 9.58 59.67
CA GLN A 452 -5.12 10.63 59.00
C GLN A 452 -3.67 10.18 58.88
N THR A 453 -3.12 10.14 57.67
CA THR A 453 -1.68 9.96 57.47
C THR A 453 -1.10 11.25 56.89
N SER A 454 0.04 11.67 57.42
CA SER A 454 0.80 12.83 56.92
C SER A 454 1.84 12.43 55.86
N THR A 455 1.97 11.14 55.57
CA THR A 455 2.90 10.63 54.56
C THR A 455 2.23 10.69 53.18
N PRO A 456 2.73 11.45 52.21
CA PRO A 456 2.20 11.46 50.84
C PRO A 456 2.62 10.22 50.03
N PRO A 457 2.03 9.98 48.84
CA PRO A 457 2.53 8.99 47.89
C PRO A 457 4.01 9.22 47.54
N SER A 458 4.70 8.16 47.11
CA SER A 458 6.09 8.27 46.66
C SER A 458 6.22 9.31 45.54
N GLY A 459 7.18 10.22 45.64
CA GLY A 459 7.38 11.29 44.67
C GLY A 459 6.49 12.51 44.85
N TRP A 460 5.75 12.63 45.97
CA TRP A 460 4.92 13.79 46.30
C TRP A 460 5.38 14.44 47.61
N THR A 461 5.25 15.77 47.73
CA THR A 461 5.58 16.51 48.97
C THR A 461 4.53 17.56 49.30
N PHE A 462 4.29 17.79 50.59
CA PHE A 462 3.33 18.79 51.08
C PHE A 462 4.01 20.09 51.49
N SER A 463 3.24 21.18 51.54
CA SER A 463 3.60 22.35 52.34
C SER A 463 3.69 21.96 53.82
N ASN A 464 4.70 22.46 54.55
CA ASN A 464 4.97 22.13 55.96
C ASN A 464 3.92 22.65 56.98
N ASN A 465 2.69 22.96 56.53
CA ASN A 465 1.61 23.42 57.39
C ASN A 465 0.73 22.23 57.77
N ALA A 466 0.28 22.15 59.02
CA ALA A 466 -0.53 21.07 59.59
C ALA A 466 -1.93 20.86 58.95
N SER A 467 -2.20 21.46 57.79
CA SER A 467 -3.52 21.59 57.18
C SER A 467 -3.71 20.76 55.90
N ALA A 468 -2.65 20.16 55.33
CA ALA A 468 -2.74 19.20 54.23
C ALA A 468 -2.52 17.76 54.74
N TRP A 469 -3.45 16.85 54.46
CA TRP A 469 -3.39 15.46 54.92
C TRP A 469 -4.25 14.56 54.03
N ILE A 470 -3.95 13.26 54.02
CA ILE A 470 -4.75 12.27 53.30
C ILE A 470 -5.60 11.49 54.31
N MET A 471 -6.85 11.22 53.93
CA MET A 471 -7.70 10.30 54.66
C MET A 471 -8.59 9.46 53.75
N ARG A 472 -9.00 8.31 54.29
CA ARG A 472 -10.12 7.55 53.75
C ARG A 472 -11.42 8.04 54.37
N ILE A 473 -12.36 8.52 53.55
CA ILE A 473 -13.67 8.98 54.02
C ILE A 473 -14.62 7.79 54.05
N ALA A 474 -15.12 7.44 55.25
CA ALA A 474 -16.03 6.31 55.43
C ALA A 474 -17.46 6.57 54.92
N ALA A 475 -17.92 7.83 54.89
CA ALA A 475 -19.26 8.19 54.43
C ALA A 475 -19.26 8.46 52.92
N GLY A 476 -19.62 7.45 52.11
CA GLY A 476 -19.80 7.61 50.66
C GLY A 476 -19.00 6.64 49.77
N GLY A 477 -18.79 5.38 50.19
CA GLY A 477 -18.28 4.34 49.29
C GLY A 477 -16.80 3.97 49.45
N GLY A 478 -16.11 4.43 50.50
CA GLY A 478 -14.81 3.90 50.91
C GLY A 478 -13.61 4.28 50.04
N LYS A 479 -13.70 5.38 49.27
CA LYS A 479 -12.59 5.94 48.49
C LYS A 479 -11.58 6.67 49.39
N ASN A 480 -10.30 6.57 49.03
CA ASN A 480 -9.25 7.39 49.63
C ASN A 480 -9.21 8.75 48.93
N VAL A 481 -9.02 9.83 49.67
CA VAL A 481 -8.90 11.18 49.11
C VAL A 481 -7.73 11.94 49.71
N LEU A 482 -7.11 12.76 48.88
CA LEU A 482 -6.26 13.85 49.30
C LEU A 482 -7.12 15.03 49.73
N ARG A 483 -6.95 15.49 50.97
CA ARG A 483 -7.65 16.66 51.47
C ARG A 483 -6.69 17.83 51.66
N LEU A 484 -6.95 18.92 50.94
CA LEU A 484 -6.26 20.20 51.08
C LEU A 484 -7.19 21.17 51.81
N LYS A 485 -6.83 21.52 53.05
CA LYS A 485 -7.51 22.53 53.84
C LYS A 485 -6.62 23.74 53.94
N THR A 486 -7.10 24.92 53.57
CA THR A 486 -6.34 26.16 53.71
C THR A 486 -7.19 27.31 54.26
N ILE A 487 -6.55 28.19 55.03
CA ILE A 487 -7.11 29.46 55.50
C ILE A 487 -6.50 30.67 54.79
N VAL A 488 -5.53 30.43 53.92
CA VAL A 488 -4.80 31.49 53.24
C VAL A 488 -5.60 31.90 52.01
N PRO A 489 -6.12 33.14 51.98
CA PRO A 489 -6.78 33.64 50.79
C PRO A 489 -5.76 33.92 49.69
N TRP A 490 -6.17 33.67 48.45
CA TRP A 490 -5.39 34.07 47.28
C TRP A 490 -5.57 35.57 47.00
N TYR A 491 -4.45 36.29 46.84
CA TYR A 491 -4.43 37.72 46.46
C TYR A 491 -3.76 37.87 45.08
N PRO A 492 -4.53 37.94 43.98
CA PRO A 492 -3.95 38.07 42.64
C PRO A 492 -3.22 39.41 42.42
N GLU A 493 -3.51 40.43 43.23
CA GLU A 493 -3.06 41.82 43.06
C GLU A 493 -1.85 42.22 43.93
N HIS A 494 -1.27 41.30 44.70
CA HIS A 494 -0.08 41.55 45.54
C HIS A 494 1.16 40.76 45.06
N PRO A 495 1.93 41.28 44.08
CA PRO A 495 3.05 40.56 43.46
C PRO A 495 4.27 40.36 44.39
N THR A 496 4.35 41.06 45.52
CA THR A 496 5.55 41.11 46.38
C THR A 496 5.51 40.20 47.61
N THR A 497 4.42 39.45 47.84
CA THR A 497 4.35 38.48 48.96
C THR A 497 3.61 37.22 48.51
N PRO A 498 4.31 36.11 48.23
CA PRO A 498 3.66 34.87 47.81
C PRO A 498 2.89 34.27 48.99
N LYS A 499 1.60 34.60 49.11
CA LYS A 499 0.67 33.89 49.97
C LYS A 499 -0.07 32.86 49.13
N TYR A 500 0.63 31.78 48.80
CA TYR A 500 -0.04 30.58 48.29
C TYR A 500 -0.77 29.90 49.45
N GLY A 501 -1.92 29.30 49.16
CA GLY A 501 -2.53 28.38 50.10
C GLY A 501 -1.73 27.09 50.25
N ASP A 502 -2.30 26.15 50.99
CA ASP A 502 -1.64 24.87 51.20
C ASP A 502 -1.56 24.09 49.89
N TRP A 503 -0.39 23.54 49.63
CA TRP A 503 -0.08 22.94 48.34
C TRP A 503 0.49 21.54 48.52
N ILE A 504 0.31 20.75 47.46
CA ILE A 504 1.01 19.50 47.25
C ILE A 504 1.82 19.61 45.97
N LYS A 505 3.04 19.08 46.00
CA LYS A 505 3.99 19.10 44.90
C LYS A 505 4.20 17.69 44.41
N VAL A 506 3.98 17.47 43.12
CA VAL A 506 4.28 16.23 42.41
C VAL A 506 5.69 16.36 41.82
N THR A 507 6.63 15.60 42.37
CA THR A 507 8.07 15.68 42.06
C THR A 507 8.58 14.53 41.19
N THR A 508 7.81 13.44 41.03
CA THR A 508 8.27 12.29 40.27
C THR A 508 7.14 11.64 39.47
N PRO A 509 7.34 11.46 38.15
CA PRO A 509 8.40 12.04 37.32
C PRO A 509 8.28 13.57 37.20
N PRO A 510 9.38 14.29 36.98
CA PRO A 510 9.32 15.73 36.73
C PRO A 510 8.66 16.05 35.39
N LEU A 511 8.04 17.23 35.31
CA LEU A 511 7.57 17.82 34.07
C LEU A 511 8.78 18.40 33.33
N LEU A 512 9.00 17.97 32.09
CA LEU A 512 10.14 18.37 31.28
C LEU A 512 9.83 19.67 30.54
N ALA A 513 10.78 20.61 30.54
CA ALA A 513 10.63 21.88 29.82
C ALA A 513 10.36 21.65 28.33
N GLY A 514 9.46 22.47 27.76
CA GLY A 514 9.05 22.38 26.35
C GLY A 514 8.17 21.19 26.01
N ARG A 515 7.66 20.43 26.99
CA ARG A 515 6.68 19.35 26.76
C ARG A 515 5.28 19.80 27.15
N SER A 516 4.28 19.33 26.42
CA SER A 516 2.86 19.54 26.70
C SER A 516 2.31 18.37 27.51
N TYR A 517 1.48 18.66 28.50
CA TYR A 517 0.87 17.68 29.38
C TYR A 517 -0.62 17.96 29.51
N ARG A 518 -1.41 16.91 29.68
CA ARG A 518 -2.81 16.95 30.08
C ARG A 518 -2.92 16.52 31.53
N LEU A 519 -3.44 17.39 32.37
CA LEU A 519 -3.66 17.15 33.79
C LEU A 519 -5.15 16.95 34.04
N LYS A 520 -5.53 15.78 34.54
CA LYS A 520 -6.90 15.49 34.98
C LYS A 520 -6.93 15.43 36.50
N ILE A 521 -7.91 16.10 37.11
CA ILE A 521 -8.10 16.11 38.56
C ILE A 521 -9.55 15.73 38.87
N GLY A 522 -9.72 14.61 39.57
CA GLY A 522 -11.00 14.14 40.11
C GLY A 522 -11.25 14.74 41.49
N ILE A 523 -12.23 15.63 41.58
CA ILE A 523 -12.61 16.36 42.79
C ILE A 523 -13.88 15.73 43.36
N LEU A 524 -13.76 15.20 44.58
CA LEU A 524 -14.88 14.61 45.31
C LEU A 524 -15.77 15.69 45.91
N THR A 525 -15.15 16.67 46.58
CA THR A 525 -15.85 17.72 47.33
C THR A 525 -15.02 19.00 47.32
N ALA A 526 -15.69 20.14 47.12
CA ALA A 526 -15.15 21.46 47.45
C ALA A 526 -16.10 22.14 48.46
N GLN A 527 -15.68 22.27 49.71
CA GLN A 527 -16.48 22.87 50.79
C GLN A 527 -15.83 24.16 51.28
N SER A 528 -16.69 25.12 51.58
CA SER A 528 -16.38 26.19 52.51
C SER A 528 -16.97 25.82 53.87
N ASP A 529 -16.28 26.13 54.98
CA ASP A 529 -16.94 26.08 56.29
C ASP A 529 -18.25 26.88 56.25
N PRO A 530 -19.30 26.47 56.98
CA PRO A 530 -20.59 27.15 56.96
C PRO A 530 -20.41 28.63 57.29
N PRO A 531 -21.10 29.53 56.57
CA PRO A 531 -20.94 30.96 56.80
C PRO A 531 -21.29 31.27 58.26
N LEU A 532 -20.42 32.02 58.94
CA LEU A 532 -20.87 32.85 60.05
C LEU A 532 -22.03 33.69 59.51
N VAL A 533 -23.18 33.56 60.18
CA VAL A 533 -24.50 34.06 59.76
C VAL A 533 -24.40 35.44 59.09
N GLY A 534 -24.77 35.53 57.81
CA GLY A 534 -24.91 36.80 57.07
C GLY A 534 -23.92 37.10 55.93
N SER A 535 -23.10 36.16 55.47
CA SER A 535 -22.21 36.38 54.30
C SER A 535 -22.56 35.47 53.10
N SER A 536 -22.51 36.04 51.90
CA SER A 536 -22.65 35.32 50.62
C SER A 536 -21.59 34.22 50.51
N HIS A 537 -22.01 33.05 50.00
CA HIS A 537 -21.20 31.84 49.82
C HIS A 537 -19.76 32.16 49.40
N ARG A 538 -18.81 31.75 50.23
CA ARG A 538 -17.37 31.90 49.98
C ARG A 538 -16.87 30.66 49.26
N THR A 539 -16.44 30.77 48.01
CA THR A 539 -15.97 29.62 47.21
C THR A 539 -14.51 29.29 47.52
N GLY A 540 -14.22 28.04 47.89
CA GLY A 540 -12.85 27.51 47.80
C GLY A 540 -12.45 27.34 46.33
N GLY A 541 -11.16 27.46 46.01
CA GLY A 541 -10.66 27.37 44.64
C GLY A 541 -9.40 26.53 44.52
N LEU A 542 -9.18 25.97 43.34
CA LEU A 542 -7.96 25.24 43.00
C LEU A 542 -7.08 26.10 42.10
N MET A 543 -5.78 26.07 42.33
CA MET A 543 -4.78 26.66 41.44
C MET A 543 -3.69 25.64 41.14
N LEU A 544 -3.29 25.58 39.87
CA LEU A 544 -2.27 24.66 39.37
C LEU A 544 -1.08 25.44 38.82
N ARG A 545 0.14 25.06 39.21
CA ARG A 545 1.38 25.72 38.77
C ARG A 545 2.53 24.75 38.54
N THR A 546 3.52 25.15 37.77
CA THR A 546 4.80 24.43 37.62
C THR A 546 5.89 24.89 38.58
N ASP A 547 5.70 26.04 39.21
CA ASP A 547 6.48 26.50 40.34
C ASP A 547 5.68 27.43 41.27
N LEU A 548 6.30 27.80 42.39
CA LEU A 548 5.76 28.75 43.35
C LEU A 548 6.26 30.18 43.08
N SER A 549 6.75 30.48 41.88
CA SER A 549 7.00 31.88 41.51
C SER A 549 5.67 32.57 41.22
N ASN A 550 5.64 33.91 41.19
CA ASN A 550 4.46 34.64 40.74
C ASN A 550 4.40 34.77 39.20
N ASP A 551 5.25 34.05 38.46
CA ASP A 551 5.32 34.14 37.00
C ASP A 551 4.05 33.55 36.35
N PRO A 552 3.29 34.34 35.55
CA PRO A 552 2.13 33.82 34.83
C PRO A 552 2.49 32.72 33.81
N LEU A 553 3.73 32.65 33.31
CA LEU A 553 4.17 31.59 32.40
C LEU A 553 4.18 30.21 33.05
N ASP A 554 4.35 30.14 34.37
CA ASP A 554 4.34 28.89 35.15
C ASP A 554 2.93 28.51 35.67
N ALA A 555 1.87 29.17 35.19
CA ALA A 555 0.49 28.85 35.55
C ALA A 555 -0.09 27.76 34.64
N VAL A 556 -0.60 26.68 35.23
CA VAL A 556 -1.23 25.54 34.53
C VAL A 556 -2.74 25.76 34.40
N SER A 557 -3.36 26.38 35.40
CA SER A 557 -4.77 26.80 35.36
C SER A 557 -4.87 28.32 35.39
N ALA A 558 -5.97 28.88 34.88
CA ALA A 558 -6.30 30.29 35.11
C ALA A 558 -6.26 30.62 36.61
N HIS A 559 -5.90 31.87 36.93
CA HIS A 559 -5.69 32.33 38.30
C HIS A 559 -6.91 32.05 39.19
N GLY A 560 -6.81 31.00 40.03
CA GLY A 560 -7.87 30.57 40.96
C GLY A 560 -9.16 30.14 40.25
N VAL A 561 -9.26 28.86 39.89
CA VAL A 561 -10.52 28.31 39.37
C VAL A 561 -11.49 28.16 40.54
N ALA A 562 -12.50 29.03 40.60
CA ALA A 562 -13.56 28.94 41.59
C ALA A 562 -14.43 27.72 41.30
N ILE A 563 -14.42 26.74 42.21
CA ILE A 563 -15.24 25.53 42.06
C ILE A 563 -16.55 25.77 42.82
N SER A 564 -17.59 26.17 42.10
CA SER A 564 -18.92 26.36 42.67
C SER A 564 -19.61 25.00 42.86
N THR A 565 -19.97 24.67 44.10
CA THR A 565 -20.87 23.55 44.42
C THR A 565 -22.34 23.94 44.46
N ASN A 566 -22.68 25.19 44.09
CA ASN A 566 -24.04 25.70 44.13
C ASN A 566 -24.87 25.16 42.97
N GLY A 567 -25.35 23.93 43.15
CA GLY A 567 -26.40 23.38 42.31
C GLY A 567 -26.31 21.87 42.16
N GLN A 568 -26.49 21.12 43.25
CA GLN A 568 -27.32 19.91 43.34
C GLN A 568 -27.22 19.37 44.77
N GLY A 569 -28.37 19.15 45.41
CA GLY A 569 -28.43 18.53 46.72
C GLY A 569 -27.84 17.13 46.70
N SER A 570 -27.21 16.74 47.82
CA SER A 570 -27.09 15.35 48.31
C SER A 570 -27.04 14.25 47.24
N ASN A 571 -25.81 13.77 46.97
CA ASN A 571 -25.43 12.48 46.33
C ASN A 571 -24.80 12.48 44.93
N GLY A 572 -24.41 13.62 44.35
CA GLY A 572 -23.62 13.64 43.10
C GLY A 572 -22.11 13.46 43.34
N PHE A 573 -21.56 12.31 42.96
CA PHE A 573 -20.12 11.97 43.06
C PHE A 573 -19.31 12.46 41.86
N GLY A 574 -18.12 13.05 42.10
CA GLY A 574 -16.98 13.16 41.18
C GLY A 574 -17.06 14.21 40.07
N TYR A 575 -16.43 15.38 40.28
CA TYR A 575 -16.17 16.37 39.23
C TYR A 575 -14.78 16.15 38.64
N PHE A 576 -14.65 15.95 37.33
CA PHE A 576 -13.35 15.95 36.66
C PHE A 576 -13.06 17.33 36.07
N GLN A 577 -11.85 17.84 36.31
CA GLN A 577 -11.31 19.03 35.66
C GLN A 577 -10.09 18.63 34.85
N THR A 578 -10.06 19.03 33.58
CA THR A 578 -8.96 18.72 32.64
C THR A 578 -8.28 20.01 32.22
N PHE A 579 -6.95 20.04 32.29
CA PHE A 579 -6.13 21.19 31.93
C PHE A 579 -5.00 20.74 31.00
N ASP A 580 -4.92 21.34 29.82
CA ASP A 580 -3.79 21.14 28.91
C ASP A 580 -2.78 22.28 29.13
N PHE A 581 -1.50 21.95 29.29
CA PHE A 581 -0.46 22.91 29.63
C PHE A 581 0.89 22.54 29.01
N THR A 582 1.62 23.54 28.56
CA THR A 582 2.98 23.38 28.00
C THR A 582 3.99 23.99 28.95
N VAL A 583 4.96 23.18 29.42
CA VAL A 583 5.99 23.65 30.35
C VAL A 583 6.88 24.69 29.65
N PRO A 584 7.04 25.91 30.20
CA PRO A 584 7.85 26.95 29.59
C PRO A 584 9.26 26.50 29.19
N THR A 585 9.72 26.94 28.02
CA THR A 585 11.08 26.71 27.53
C THR A 585 12.06 27.61 28.29
N GLY A 586 13.11 27.03 28.90
CA GLY A 586 14.18 27.81 29.56
C GLY A 586 14.43 27.53 31.04
N GLY A 587 13.82 26.50 31.62
CA GLY A 587 14.11 26.00 32.97
C GLY A 587 14.51 24.53 32.97
N GLY A 588 15.13 24.06 34.06
CA GLY A 588 15.27 22.61 34.30
C GLY A 588 13.91 21.94 34.52
N SER A 589 13.94 20.64 34.80
CA SER A 589 12.77 19.86 35.22
C SER A 589 11.89 20.59 36.26
N LYS A 590 10.59 20.73 35.96
CA LYS A 590 9.57 21.39 36.78
C LYS A 590 8.72 20.36 37.53
N SER A 591 7.91 20.82 38.48
CA SER A 591 7.02 19.98 39.30
C SER A 591 5.61 20.53 39.27
N LEU A 592 4.59 19.68 39.30
CA LEU A 592 3.22 20.17 39.40
C LEU A 592 2.91 20.53 40.86
N TYR A 593 2.47 21.76 41.08
CA TYR A 593 1.92 22.24 42.34
C TYR A 593 0.40 22.30 42.22
N ILE A 594 -0.28 21.55 43.09
CA ILE A 594 -1.73 21.62 43.27
C ILE A 594 -1.98 22.40 44.55
N ILE A 595 -2.57 23.59 44.41
CA ILE A 595 -2.69 24.58 45.48
C ILE A 595 -4.17 24.74 45.81
N GLY A 596 -4.54 24.41 47.05
CA GLY A 596 -5.84 24.78 47.59
C GLY A 596 -5.83 26.27 47.95
N THR A 597 -6.88 27.00 47.63
CA THR A 597 -7.00 28.44 47.93
C THR A 597 -8.33 28.76 48.60
N ALA A 598 -8.33 29.72 49.52
CA ALA A 598 -9.56 30.28 50.08
C ALA A 598 -9.97 31.56 49.32
N SER A 599 -11.28 31.84 49.22
CA SER A 599 -11.78 33.09 48.62
C SER A 599 -11.28 34.32 49.39
N SER A 600 -10.85 35.36 48.69
CA SER A 600 -10.69 36.70 49.26
C SER A 600 -12.05 37.38 49.40
N GLY A 601 -12.51 37.61 50.63
CA GLY A 601 -13.54 38.62 50.87
C GLY A 601 -12.92 39.99 50.64
N SER A 602 -13.53 40.82 49.79
CA SER A 602 -12.98 42.10 49.30
C SER A 602 -12.83 43.22 50.35
N THR A 603 -12.66 42.92 51.63
CA THR A 603 -12.41 43.95 52.65
C THR A 603 -11.59 43.39 53.81
N ALA A 604 -10.55 44.14 54.15
CA ALA A 604 -9.58 43.85 55.20
C ALA A 604 -10.24 43.57 56.56
N GLY A 605 -9.73 42.55 57.27
CA GLY A 605 -9.94 42.37 58.70
C GLY A 605 -11.06 41.41 59.08
N SER A 606 -10.68 40.22 59.56
CA SER A 606 -11.50 39.25 60.31
C SER A 606 -12.69 38.59 59.58
N ALA A 607 -12.39 37.59 58.75
CA ALA A 607 -13.23 36.40 58.59
C ALA A 607 -12.41 35.31 57.88
N THR A 608 -11.88 34.36 58.66
CA THR A 608 -11.17 33.17 58.20
C THR A 608 -12.14 32.23 57.50
N GLY A 609 -12.26 32.34 56.18
CA GLY A 609 -12.88 31.30 55.37
C GLY A 609 -11.90 30.14 55.23
N ILE A 610 -12.29 28.96 55.69
CA ILE A 610 -11.56 27.72 55.40
C ILE A 610 -12.02 27.24 54.02
N GLY A 611 -11.09 27.14 53.07
CA GLY A 611 -11.28 26.40 51.82
C GLY A 611 -10.88 24.95 52.04
N LEU A 612 -11.77 24.01 51.72
CA LEU A 612 -11.53 22.57 51.78
C LEU A 612 -11.77 21.96 50.40
N ILE A 613 -10.77 21.26 49.88
CA ILE A 613 -10.85 20.53 48.61
C ILE A 613 -10.45 19.08 48.85
N GLU A 614 -11.24 18.16 48.32
CA GLU A 614 -11.00 16.73 48.35
C GLU A 614 -10.79 16.23 46.93
N VAL A 615 -9.58 15.75 46.66
CA VAL A 615 -9.17 15.19 45.38
C VAL A 615 -9.09 13.68 45.55
N HIS A 616 -9.81 12.92 44.71
CA HIS A 616 -9.75 11.46 44.74
C HIS A 616 -8.85 10.88 43.64
N GLU A 617 -8.46 11.69 42.65
CA GLU A 617 -7.66 11.26 41.52
C GLU A 617 -6.89 12.43 40.91
N VAL A 618 -5.66 12.17 40.50
CA VAL A 618 -4.84 13.06 39.66
C VAL A 618 -4.17 12.20 38.60
N SER A 619 -4.29 12.55 37.32
CA SER A 619 -3.47 11.95 36.26
C SER A 619 -2.74 13.03 35.48
N ILE A 620 -1.49 12.75 35.09
CA ILE A 620 -0.70 13.63 34.24
C ILE A 620 -0.30 12.83 33.02
N GLU A 621 -0.84 13.22 31.88
CA GLU A 621 -0.67 12.56 30.60
C GLU A 621 0.32 13.38 29.78
N LEU A 622 1.45 12.80 29.37
CA LEU A 622 2.38 13.48 28.46
C LEU A 622 1.80 13.50 27.04
N LEU A 623 1.49 14.69 26.55
CA LEU A 623 0.95 14.91 25.21
C LEU A 623 2.07 14.94 24.18
N GLY A 624 1.80 14.41 22.99
CA GLY A 624 2.64 14.61 21.81
C GLY A 624 4.02 13.97 21.88
N GLN A 625 4.18 12.77 22.46
CA GLN A 625 5.39 11.99 22.14
C GLN A 625 5.30 11.46 20.71
N PHE A 626 6.07 12.09 19.82
CA PHE A 626 6.43 11.47 18.56
C PHE A 626 7.32 10.25 18.84
N GLN A 627 6.72 9.08 19.01
CA GLN A 627 7.43 7.81 18.89
C GLN A 627 7.00 7.21 17.57
N SER A 628 7.91 7.19 16.59
CA SER A 628 7.71 6.40 15.37
C SER A 628 7.63 4.93 15.79
N LEU A 629 6.39 4.45 15.91
CA LEU A 629 6.10 3.05 16.22
C LEU A 629 6.52 2.20 15.02
N PRO A 630 7.09 1.01 15.24
CA PRO A 630 7.42 0.11 14.14
C PRO A 630 6.15 -0.19 13.33
N LEU A 631 6.25 -0.21 12.01
CA LEU A 631 5.19 -0.70 11.14
C LEU A 631 5.65 -2.01 10.51
N ALA A 632 4.69 -2.89 10.22
CA ALA A 632 4.98 -4.13 9.53
C ALA A 632 5.04 -3.89 8.02
N ASP A 633 6.09 -4.39 7.39
CA ASP A 633 6.22 -4.44 5.93
C ASP A 633 5.49 -5.68 5.37
N ILE A 634 5.05 -5.63 4.11
CA ILE A 634 4.44 -6.79 3.42
C ILE A 634 5.53 -7.70 2.83
N LEU A 635 5.39 -9.02 2.88
CA LEU A 635 6.41 -9.89 2.27
C LEU A 635 6.46 -9.73 0.74
N PRO A 636 7.64 -9.83 0.10
CA PRO A 636 7.77 -9.66 -1.35
C PRO A 636 6.85 -10.57 -2.16
N LYS A 637 6.71 -11.84 -1.74
CA LYS A 637 5.85 -12.80 -2.42
C LYS A 637 4.38 -12.40 -2.39
N ASP A 638 3.93 -11.85 -1.25
CA ASP A 638 2.54 -11.47 -1.03
C ASP A 638 2.25 -10.17 -1.79
N ALA A 639 3.22 -9.24 -1.84
CA ALA A 639 3.14 -8.05 -2.66
C ALA A 639 3.08 -8.38 -4.16
N VAL A 640 3.97 -9.23 -4.68
CA VAL A 640 3.98 -9.64 -6.10
C VAL A 640 2.72 -10.44 -6.44
N HIS A 641 2.26 -11.32 -5.55
CA HIS A 641 1.00 -12.03 -5.72
C HIS A 641 -0.18 -11.07 -5.82
N ASP A 642 -0.29 -10.11 -4.89
CA ASP A 642 -1.37 -9.13 -4.90
C ASP A 642 -1.35 -8.29 -6.19
N ILE A 643 -0.18 -7.84 -6.64
CA ILE A 643 -0.06 -7.06 -7.87
C ILE A 643 -0.41 -7.90 -9.10
N LEU A 644 0.29 -9.01 -9.35
CA LEU A 644 0.13 -9.77 -10.59
C LEU A 644 -1.16 -10.59 -10.62
N VAL A 645 -1.51 -11.24 -9.52
CA VAL A 645 -2.62 -12.20 -9.48
C VAL A 645 -3.91 -11.50 -9.02
N GLU A 646 -3.89 -10.80 -7.89
CA GLU A 646 -5.11 -10.17 -7.32
C GLU A 646 -5.58 -8.95 -8.11
N ILE A 647 -4.67 -8.05 -8.49
CA ILE A 647 -4.99 -6.79 -9.16
C ILE A 647 -5.00 -6.97 -10.68
N GLU A 648 -3.92 -7.51 -11.26
CA GLU A 648 -3.79 -7.61 -12.71
C GLU A 648 -4.57 -8.77 -13.32
N GLY A 649 -4.84 -9.82 -12.53
CA GLY A 649 -5.55 -11.01 -12.98
C GLY A 649 -4.72 -11.89 -13.92
N GLU A 650 -3.40 -11.92 -13.70
CA GLU A 650 -2.47 -12.84 -14.34
C GLU A 650 -2.58 -14.25 -13.74
N ASP A 651 -2.07 -15.24 -14.46
CA ASP A 651 -2.00 -16.62 -13.96
C ASP A 651 -1.03 -16.72 -12.76
N PRO A 652 -1.36 -17.45 -11.68
CA PRO A 652 -0.46 -17.62 -10.54
C PRO A 652 0.92 -18.19 -10.91
N GLY A 653 1.03 -18.93 -12.02
CA GLY A 653 2.28 -19.49 -12.55
C GLY A 653 3.11 -18.51 -13.39
N ILE A 654 2.68 -17.25 -13.59
CA ILE A 654 3.46 -16.24 -14.32
C ILE A 654 4.80 -15.91 -13.62
N TYR A 655 4.92 -16.17 -12.32
CA TYR A 655 6.13 -15.86 -11.55
C TYR A 655 6.50 -16.99 -10.59
N SER A 656 7.76 -17.03 -10.17
CA SER A 656 8.27 -18.00 -9.21
C SER A 656 8.13 -17.48 -7.76
N ALA A 657 7.07 -17.90 -7.06
CA ALA A 657 6.91 -17.59 -5.63
C ALA A 657 8.07 -18.16 -4.78
N THR A 658 8.59 -19.34 -5.14
CA THR A 658 9.74 -19.96 -4.48
C THR A 658 11.00 -19.09 -4.56
N ASP A 659 11.21 -18.39 -5.68
CA ASP A 659 12.35 -17.48 -5.81
C ASP A 659 12.22 -16.27 -4.87
N LEU A 660 11.00 -15.73 -4.70
CA LEU A 660 10.74 -14.61 -3.76
C LEU A 660 10.88 -15.05 -2.29
N ASP A 661 10.43 -16.26 -1.95
CA ASP A 661 10.65 -16.85 -0.62
C ASP A 661 12.16 -17.04 -0.33
N ALA A 662 12.93 -17.47 -1.35
CA ALA A 662 14.37 -17.60 -1.24
C ALA A 662 15.05 -16.24 -1.02
N LEU A 663 14.64 -15.19 -1.76
CA LEU A 663 15.13 -13.83 -1.54
C LEU A 663 14.91 -13.36 -0.09
N ALA A 664 13.72 -13.60 0.46
CA ALA A 664 13.40 -13.21 1.83
C ALA A 664 14.21 -14.01 2.86
N THR A 665 14.37 -15.33 2.67
CA THR A 665 15.07 -16.21 3.61
C THR A 665 16.58 -15.99 3.64
N GLU A 666 17.19 -15.72 2.49
CA GLU A 666 18.64 -15.59 2.32
C GLU A 666 19.25 -14.35 2.98
N THR A 667 18.45 -13.34 3.32
CA THR A 667 18.92 -12.14 4.02
C THR A 667 19.25 -12.38 5.50
N GLY A 668 19.08 -13.62 6.00
CA GLY A 668 19.27 -13.95 7.41
C GLY A 668 18.16 -13.40 8.32
N GLN A 669 17.15 -12.76 7.73
CA GLN A 669 15.99 -12.20 8.40
C GLN A 669 14.77 -12.38 7.50
N ALA A 670 14.03 -13.48 7.69
CA ALA A 670 12.77 -13.81 7.01
C ALA A 670 11.63 -12.78 7.24
N THR A 671 11.96 -11.57 7.71
CA THR A 671 11.06 -10.49 8.15
C THR A 671 11.27 -9.18 7.38
N HIS A 672 12.15 -9.15 6.37
CA HIS A 672 12.28 -7.96 5.52
C HIS A 672 11.16 -7.99 4.48
N GLY A 673 10.08 -7.27 4.77
CA GLY A 673 9.07 -6.96 3.77
C GLY A 673 9.43 -5.74 2.93
N VAL A 674 8.48 -5.30 2.12
CA VAL A 674 8.54 -4.10 1.31
C VAL A 674 7.44 -3.12 1.73
N SER A 675 7.73 -1.83 1.57
CA SER A 675 6.79 -0.72 1.71
C SER A 675 6.49 -0.14 0.32
N LEU A 676 5.24 -0.14 -0.11
CA LEU A 676 4.83 0.36 -1.43
C LEU A 676 3.69 1.36 -1.29
N ARG A 677 3.83 2.50 -1.96
CA ARG A 677 2.74 3.45 -2.15
C ARG A 677 2.86 4.18 -3.48
N TYR A 678 1.75 4.28 -4.20
CA TYR A 678 1.63 5.06 -5.43
C TYR A 678 0.31 5.82 -5.46
N GLU A 679 0.37 7.11 -5.78
CA GLU A 679 -0.82 7.98 -5.87
C GLU A 679 -1.28 8.20 -7.31
N ASP A 680 -0.33 8.10 -8.24
CA ASP A 680 -0.55 8.01 -9.68
C ASP A 680 -0.42 6.55 -10.13
N THR A 681 -0.93 6.24 -11.32
CA THR A 681 -0.89 4.89 -11.88
C THR A 681 0.53 4.51 -12.34
N PRO A 682 1.26 3.64 -11.63
CA PRO A 682 2.56 3.17 -12.07
C PRO A 682 2.39 2.10 -13.16
N ASN A 683 3.45 1.81 -13.92
CA ASN A 683 3.48 0.58 -14.70
C ASN A 683 3.70 -0.63 -13.79
N VAL A 684 3.09 -1.76 -14.14
CA VAL A 684 3.22 -3.00 -13.35
C VAL A 684 4.69 -3.39 -13.18
N ARG A 685 5.49 -3.31 -14.25
CA ARG A 685 6.92 -3.63 -14.21
C ARG A 685 7.71 -2.73 -13.25
N ASP A 686 7.42 -1.43 -13.22
CA ASP A 686 8.12 -0.47 -12.37
C ASP A 686 7.89 -0.80 -10.88
N VAL A 687 6.67 -1.19 -10.53
CA VAL A 687 6.34 -1.64 -9.16
C VAL A 687 7.11 -2.91 -8.79
N LEU A 688 7.15 -3.91 -9.69
CA LEU A 688 7.94 -5.12 -9.46
C LEU A 688 9.44 -4.81 -9.35
N GLN A 689 9.92 -3.86 -10.15
CA GLN A 689 11.31 -3.43 -10.10
C GLN A 689 11.65 -2.74 -8.78
N ASP A 690 10.75 -1.91 -8.25
CA ASP A 690 10.88 -1.29 -6.93
C ASP A 690 10.98 -2.34 -5.81
N ILE A 691 10.27 -3.46 -5.91
CA ILE A 691 10.39 -4.59 -4.96
C ILE A 691 11.76 -5.24 -5.08
N VAL A 692 12.18 -5.57 -6.30
CA VAL A 692 13.40 -6.33 -6.57
C VAL A 692 14.66 -5.52 -6.24
N ASP A 693 14.65 -4.23 -6.53
CA ASP A 693 15.77 -3.32 -6.29
C ASP A 693 16.11 -3.19 -4.80
N GLN A 694 15.13 -3.39 -3.91
CA GLN A 694 15.35 -3.37 -2.46
C GLN A 694 16.29 -4.46 -1.97
N TYR A 695 16.36 -5.59 -2.68
CA TYR A 695 17.18 -6.75 -2.31
C TYR A 695 18.50 -6.83 -3.09
N GLY A 696 18.82 -5.81 -3.90
CA GLY A 696 19.92 -5.87 -4.86
C GLY A 696 19.76 -7.06 -5.83
N ALA A 697 18.52 -7.44 -6.11
CA ALA A 697 18.17 -8.59 -6.93
C ALA A 697 17.95 -8.17 -8.39
N ILE A 698 17.77 -9.18 -9.23
CA ILE A 698 17.38 -9.06 -10.63
C ILE A 698 16.08 -9.82 -10.87
N MET A 699 15.33 -9.34 -11.85
CA MET A 699 14.13 -9.98 -12.37
C MET A 699 14.35 -10.30 -13.84
N PHE A 700 14.04 -11.54 -14.23
CA PHE A 700 14.18 -11.99 -15.61
C PHE A 700 13.13 -13.03 -15.96
N GLU A 701 13.08 -13.44 -17.22
CA GLU A 701 12.13 -14.42 -17.71
C GLU A 701 12.85 -15.69 -18.14
N ASP A 702 12.41 -16.86 -17.67
CA ASP A 702 12.95 -18.16 -18.10
C ASP A 702 12.42 -18.59 -19.48
N GLU A 703 12.78 -19.80 -19.93
CA GLU A 703 12.33 -20.34 -21.22
C GLU A 703 10.81 -20.61 -21.29
N PHE A 704 10.14 -20.75 -20.14
CA PHE A 704 8.71 -20.99 -20.03
C PHE A 704 7.88 -19.70 -19.93
N GLY A 705 8.56 -18.54 -19.93
CA GLY A 705 7.90 -17.26 -19.75
C GLY A 705 7.60 -16.95 -18.28
N VAL A 706 8.15 -17.72 -17.34
CA VAL A 706 7.98 -17.47 -15.91
C VAL A 706 8.97 -16.41 -15.46
N ILE A 707 8.46 -15.42 -14.73
CA ILE A 707 9.25 -14.37 -14.12
C ILE A 707 10.00 -14.95 -12.92
N ARG A 708 11.33 -14.90 -13.01
CA ARG A 708 12.29 -15.39 -12.03
C ARG A 708 12.91 -14.21 -11.29
N PHE A 709 13.24 -14.45 -10.03
CA PHE A 709 13.88 -13.47 -9.16
C PHE A 709 15.15 -14.06 -8.56
N LYS A 710 16.27 -13.37 -8.69
CA LYS A 710 17.54 -13.85 -8.16
C LYS A 710 18.35 -12.72 -7.58
N ARG A 711 18.98 -12.98 -6.44
CA ARG A 711 19.85 -12.01 -5.82
C ARG A 711 21.17 -11.97 -6.56
N TRP A 712 21.71 -10.77 -6.76
CA TRP A 712 23.10 -10.65 -7.17
C TRP A 712 23.99 -11.06 -6.00
N ARG A 713 24.79 -12.12 -6.19
CA ARG A 713 25.63 -12.67 -5.14
C ARG A 713 27.09 -12.57 -5.51
N MET A 714 27.90 -12.40 -4.47
CA MET A 714 29.32 -12.63 -4.62
C MET A 714 29.63 -14.13 -4.57
N PRO A 715 30.53 -14.61 -5.42
CA PRO A 715 30.90 -16.02 -5.48
C PRO A 715 31.76 -16.49 -4.30
N ASP A 716 32.26 -15.56 -3.48
CA ASP A 716 32.91 -15.77 -2.18
C ASP A 716 31.91 -15.75 -1.00
N SER A 717 30.63 -15.47 -1.28
CA SER A 717 29.59 -15.56 -0.27
C SER A 717 29.53 -17.01 0.25
N PRO A 718 29.48 -17.23 1.57
CA PRO A 718 29.29 -18.57 2.14
C PRO A 718 27.94 -19.19 1.73
N LEU A 719 27.03 -18.39 1.17
CA LEU A 719 25.75 -18.83 0.65
C LEU A 719 25.80 -19.12 -0.86
N ALA A 720 26.87 -18.80 -1.57
CA ALA A 720 26.95 -18.93 -3.03
C ALA A 720 26.68 -20.37 -3.48
N PRO A 721 25.82 -20.59 -4.49
CA PRO A 721 25.53 -21.93 -4.99
C PRO A 721 26.78 -22.61 -5.57
N PRO A 722 26.79 -23.95 -5.64
CA PRO A 722 27.89 -24.70 -6.23
C PRO A 722 28.11 -24.32 -7.72
N PRO A 723 29.32 -24.53 -8.26
CA PRO A 723 29.62 -24.26 -9.67
C PRO A 723 28.64 -24.95 -10.63
N VAL A 724 28.04 -24.19 -11.55
CA VAL A 724 27.03 -24.70 -12.49
C VAL A 724 27.61 -25.09 -13.85
N ALA A 725 28.78 -24.56 -14.21
CA ALA A 725 29.49 -24.89 -15.44
C ALA A 725 31.00 -24.69 -15.28
N ARG A 726 31.79 -25.48 -16.01
CA ARG A 726 33.25 -25.30 -16.12
C ARG A 726 33.61 -25.15 -17.58
N PHE A 727 34.39 -24.13 -17.88
CA PHE A 727 34.85 -23.86 -19.24
C PHE A 727 36.37 -24.08 -19.31
N THR A 728 36.82 -24.61 -20.44
CA THR A 728 38.23 -24.81 -20.75
C THR A 728 38.54 -24.08 -22.05
N TYR A 729 39.81 -23.93 -22.40
CA TYR A 729 40.19 -23.34 -23.69
C TYR A 729 39.66 -24.14 -24.90
N ALA A 730 39.28 -25.40 -24.72
CA ALA A 730 38.73 -26.24 -25.78
C ALA A 730 37.26 -25.95 -26.11
N ASN A 731 36.52 -25.29 -25.21
CA ASN A 731 35.12 -24.95 -25.41
C ASN A 731 34.84 -23.45 -25.34
N VAL A 732 35.87 -22.61 -25.35
CA VAL A 732 35.76 -21.15 -25.41
C VAL A 732 36.44 -20.66 -26.67
N ASN A 733 35.72 -19.88 -27.47
CA ASN A 733 36.30 -19.14 -28.57
C ASN A 733 37.08 -17.95 -28.00
N VAL A 734 38.36 -18.17 -27.73
CA VAL A 734 39.27 -17.15 -27.18
C VAL A 734 39.36 -15.88 -28.04
N ASP A 735 39.08 -15.97 -29.34
CA ASP A 735 39.10 -14.81 -30.24
C ASP A 735 37.95 -13.83 -29.95
N THR A 736 36.93 -14.28 -29.20
CA THR A 736 35.79 -13.46 -28.76
C THR A 736 35.86 -13.06 -27.29
N LEU A 737 36.94 -13.44 -26.59
CA LEU A 737 37.12 -13.09 -25.19
C LEU A 737 37.34 -11.57 -25.02
N ALA A 738 36.38 -10.90 -24.41
CA ALA A 738 36.47 -9.50 -24.00
C ALA A 738 36.46 -9.41 -22.46
N ILE A 739 37.25 -8.50 -21.88
CA ILE A 739 37.26 -8.25 -20.43
C ILE A 739 37.17 -6.74 -20.22
N ASP A 740 36.05 -6.30 -19.66
CA ASP A 740 35.73 -4.90 -19.42
C ASP A 740 35.56 -4.62 -17.93
N PRO A 741 36.08 -3.52 -17.36
CA PRO A 741 35.76 -3.14 -15.99
C PRO A 741 34.25 -2.91 -15.83
N VAL A 742 33.67 -3.39 -14.73
CA VAL A 742 32.29 -3.08 -14.39
C VAL A 742 32.21 -1.58 -14.07
N ALA A 743 31.40 -0.83 -14.80
CA ALA A 743 31.31 0.63 -14.62
C ALA A 743 30.61 1.06 -13.32
N ALA A 744 29.63 0.26 -12.89
CA ALA A 744 28.79 0.49 -11.71
C ALA A 744 28.22 1.92 -11.65
N ASP A 745 27.65 2.39 -12.76
CA ASP A 745 27.30 3.79 -12.93
C ASP A 745 26.21 4.28 -11.98
N GLY A 746 25.31 3.38 -11.55
CA GLY A 746 24.29 3.64 -10.54
C GLY A 746 24.74 3.45 -9.08
N PHE A 747 25.99 3.04 -8.80
CA PHE A 747 26.45 2.77 -7.43
C PHE A 747 26.43 4.03 -6.55
N THR A 748 26.04 3.90 -5.28
CA THR A 748 26.11 4.94 -4.25
C THR A 748 26.41 4.30 -2.89
N THR A 749 27.04 5.06 -1.99
CA THR A 749 27.20 4.64 -0.58
C THR A 749 26.19 5.33 0.34
N GLN A 750 25.31 6.19 -0.20
CA GLN A 750 24.37 6.99 0.57
C GLN A 750 22.93 6.51 0.35
N PHE A 751 22.20 6.29 1.43
CA PHE A 751 20.88 5.66 1.40
C PHE A 751 19.87 6.35 2.30
N TRP A 752 18.60 6.12 1.97
CA TRP A 752 17.43 6.46 2.78
C TRP A 752 16.69 5.19 3.22
N SER A 753 15.99 5.27 4.36
CA SER A 753 15.04 4.27 4.86
C SER A 753 13.82 4.96 5.45
N ARG A 754 12.71 4.21 5.58
CA ARG A 754 11.38 4.72 5.94
C ARG A 754 10.94 5.83 4.98
N PRO A 755 10.61 5.48 3.73
CA PRO A 755 10.20 6.47 2.73
C PRO A 755 9.01 7.26 3.25
N ASN A 756 9.09 8.58 3.18
CA ASN A 756 7.94 9.43 3.37
C ASN A 756 7.14 9.38 2.07
N CYS A 757 5.89 8.94 2.19
CA CYS A 757 4.97 8.84 1.07
C CYS A 757 4.73 10.19 0.42
N GLU A 758 4.55 11.22 1.25
CA GLU A 758 4.62 12.59 0.80
C GLU A 758 5.45 13.44 1.80
N PRO A 759 6.58 14.00 1.38
CA PRO A 759 7.36 14.89 2.24
C PRO A 759 6.61 16.18 2.59
N PHE A 760 6.80 16.67 3.82
CA PHE A 760 6.28 17.97 4.26
C PHE A 760 7.09 19.12 3.64
N ALA A 761 6.40 20.20 3.30
CA ALA A 761 7.01 21.49 3.05
C ALA A 761 7.16 22.27 4.37
N ASP A 762 8.05 23.26 4.39
CA ASP A 762 8.27 24.08 5.59
C ASP A 762 6.98 24.79 6.08
N GLY A 763 6.07 25.11 5.16
CA GLY A 763 4.77 25.72 5.45
C GLY A 763 3.69 24.76 5.97
N ASP A 764 3.93 23.45 5.95
CA ASP A 764 2.96 22.45 6.40
C ASP A 764 2.99 22.20 7.91
N PHE A 765 4.04 22.67 8.59
CA PHE A 765 4.18 22.48 10.03
C PHE A 765 3.42 23.55 10.81
N VAL A 766 2.89 23.16 11.97
CA VAL A 766 2.45 24.13 12.97
C VAL A 766 3.57 25.12 13.27
N SER A 767 3.20 26.39 13.49
CA SER A 767 4.15 27.46 13.80
C SER A 767 4.84 27.25 15.17
N ASP A 768 4.30 26.36 16.01
CA ASP A 768 4.90 25.97 17.28
C ASP A 768 6.08 24.98 17.07
N THR A 769 7.29 25.53 17.16
CA THR A 769 8.55 24.78 17.02
C THR A 769 8.86 23.86 18.21
N THR A 770 8.10 23.95 19.31
CA THR A 770 8.30 23.10 20.50
C THR A 770 7.64 21.73 20.34
N LEU A 771 6.47 21.68 19.67
CA LEU A 771 5.78 20.45 19.33
C LEU A 771 6.47 19.70 18.19
N VAL A 772 6.95 20.44 17.17
CA VAL A 772 7.67 19.86 16.02
C VAL A 772 9.13 20.29 16.04
N THR A 773 9.94 19.51 16.73
CA THR A 773 11.40 19.73 16.85
C THR A 773 12.08 19.75 15.47
N ALA A 774 13.24 20.42 15.36
CA ALA A 774 14.02 20.46 14.11
C ALA A 774 14.39 19.06 13.57
N ALA A 775 14.62 18.10 14.46
CA ALA A 775 14.87 16.70 14.06
C ALA A 775 13.66 16.06 13.39
N ILE A 776 12.45 16.32 13.89
CA ILE A 776 11.19 15.84 13.30
C ILE A 776 10.95 16.54 11.97
N ARG A 777 11.13 17.87 11.89
CA ARG A 777 11.00 18.60 10.61
C ARG A 777 11.92 18.00 9.55
N ASN A 778 13.21 17.81 9.86
CA ASN A 778 14.16 17.18 8.93
C ASN A 778 13.77 15.76 8.52
N ALA A 779 13.18 14.98 9.43
CA ALA A 779 12.73 13.62 9.14
C ALA A 779 11.50 13.61 8.21
N TYR A 780 10.65 14.64 8.26
CA TYR A 780 9.39 14.71 7.50
C TYR A 780 9.53 15.47 6.18
N THR A 781 10.46 16.41 6.08
CA THR A 781 10.73 17.15 4.83
C THR A 781 11.58 16.36 3.84
N GLY A 782 12.31 15.34 4.31
CA GLY A 782 13.11 14.46 3.45
C GLY A 782 12.29 13.41 2.71
N GLU A 783 12.88 12.77 1.69
CA GLU A 783 12.28 11.62 0.99
C GLU A 783 12.11 10.39 1.89
N GLY A 784 12.87 10.29 2.99
CA GLY A 784 12.70 9.28 4.02
C GLY A 784 13.08 9.80 5.39
N GLN A 785 12.69 9.10 6.45
CA GLN A 785 12.93 9.56 7.82
C GLN A 785 14.38 9.40 8.26
N TYR A 786 15.10 8.44 7.68
CA TYR A 786 16.50 8.16 8.02
C TYR A 786 17.44 8.27 6.83
N GLN A 787 18.46 9.11 6.98
CA GLN A 787 19.62 9.16 6.10
C GLN A 787 20.77 8.39 6.73
N PHE A 788 21.46 7.58 5.93
CA PHE A 788 22.67 6.94 6.38
C PHE A 788 23.61 6.63 5.20
N SER A 789 24.83 6.27 5.52
CA SER A 789 25.79 5.78 4.54
C SER A 789 26.38 4.46 5.00
N SER A 790 26.74 3.60 4.07
CA SER A 790 27.53 2.41 4.41
C SER A 790 28.88 2.84 4.97
N THR A 791 29.39 2.07 5.93
CA THR A 791 30.75 2.26 6.46
C THR A 791 31.81 1.51 5.66
N LEU A 792 31.40 0.68 4.69
CA LEU A 792 32.29 -0.13 3.87
C LEU A 792 32.91 0.74 2.78
N ALA A 793 34.24 0.77 2.73
CA ALA A 793 34.98 1.51 1.71
C ALA A 793 34.94 0.75 0.38
N PRO A 794 34.43 1.36 -0.71
CA PRO A 794 34.46 0.74 -2.03
C PRO A 794 35.88 0.75 -2.62
N ALA A 795 36.11 -0.06 -3.65
CA ALA A 795 37.35 -0.07 -4.41
C ALA A 795 37.64 1.31 -5.04
N GLN A 796 38.92 1.59 -5.31
CA GLN A 796 39.38 2.90 -5.76
C GLN A 796 38.67 3.36 -7.05
N GLU A 797 38.33 2.42 -7.92
CA GLU A 797 37.64 2.62 -9.20
C GLU A 797 36.21 3.17 -9.03
N TYR A 798 35.54 2.82 -7.93
CA TYR A 798 34.16 3.21 -7.65
C TYR A 798 34.04 4.44 -6.75
N LEU A 799 35.15 4.96 -6.22
CA LEU A 799 35.13 6.13 -5.32
C LEU A 799 34.45 7.34 -5.96
N LYS A 800 34.65 7.57 -7.27
CA LYS A 800 33.98 8.64 -8.02
C LYS A 800 32.45 8.50 -8.04
N ARG A 801 31.93 7.28 -7.88
CA ARG A 801 30.49 6.94 -7.89
C ARG A 801 29.89 6.95 -6.48
N SER A 802 30.69 6.83 -5.42
CA SER A 802 30.20 6.85 -4.03
C SER A 802 29.38 8.11 -3.65
N GLY A 803 29.60 9.23 -4.36
CA GLY A 803 28.86 10.48 -4.21
C GLY A 803 27.64 10.64 -5.12
N ASN A 804 27.25 9.59 -5.86
CA ASN A 804 25.98 9.57 -6.60
C ASN A 804 24.79 9.80 -5.65
N GLY A 805 23.65 10.21 -6.22
CA GLY A 805 22.43 10.50 -5.47
C GLY A 805 22.05 9.40 -4.47
N ARG A 806 21.44 9.79 -3.35
CA ARG A 806 21.00 8.84 -2.34
C ARG A 806 19.96 7.90 -2.91
N ARG A 807 20.02 6.62 -2.52
CA ARG A 807 19.03 5.62 -2.93
C ARG A 807 18.06 5.28 -1.81
N MET A 808 16.79 5.14 -2.16
CA MET A 808 15.75 4.72 -1.21
C MET A 808 15.73 3.20 -1.03
N ILE A 809 15.80 2.74 0.23
CA ILE A 809 15.46 1.36 0.63
C ILE A 809 14.10 1.41 1.30
N ARG A 810 13.06 0.92 0.62
CA ARG A 810 11.65 1.02 1.02
C ARG A 810 11.26 -0.03 2.08
N VAL A 811 11.96 -0.02 3.21
CA VAL A 811 11.74 -0.91 4.35
C VAL A 811 11.58 -0.06 5.60
N ASP A 812 10.62 -0.42 6.47
CA ASP A 812 10.38 0.33 7.70
C ASP A 812 11.43 0.05 8.77
N ASN A 813 11.99 -1.17 8.80
CA ASN A 813 13.04 -1.53 9.74
C ASN A 813 14.41 -0.94 9.32
N LEU A 814 14.94 0.01 10.11
CA LEU A 814 16.23 0.64 9.82
C LEU A 814 17.41 -0.35 9.88
N ALA A 815 17.38 -1.34 10.77
CA ALA A 815 18.44 -2.33 10.87
C ALA A 815 18.50 -3.21 9.60
N ALA A 816 17.33 -3.54 9.04
CA ALA A 816 17.20 -4.21 7.75
C ALA A 816 17.85 -3.40 6.63
N ALA A 817 17.46 -2.13 6.51
CA ALA A 817 17.93 -1.26 5.44
C ALA A 817 19.46 -1.06 5.50
N ARG A 818 20.03 -0.98 6.71
CA ARG A 818 21.49 -0.91 6.90
C ARG A 818 22.19 -2.20 6.51
N HIS A 819 21.67 -3.35 6.94
CA HIS A 819 22.22 -4.64 6.56
C HIS A 819 22.27 -4.81 5.03
N GLU A 820 21.18 -4.42 4.34
CA GLU A 820 21.14 -4.53 2.88
C GLU A 820 22.05 -3.54 2.17
N THR A 821 22.13 -2.33 2.69
CA THR A 821 23.10 -1.32 2.21
C THR A 821 24.53 -1.83 2.33
N ASP A 822 24.91 -2.40 3.47
CA ASP A 822 26.25 -2.96 3.66
C ASP A 822 26.48 -4.19 2.78
N ASN A 823 25.46 -5.01 2.51
CA ASN A 823 25.58 -6.09 1.54
C ASN A 823 25.92 -5.55 0.14
N VAL A 824 25.16 -4.57 -0.36
CA VAL A 824 25.40 -3.97 -1.69
C VAL A 824 26.74 -3.24 -1.76
N CYS A 825 27.12 -2.48 -0.73
CA CYS A 825 28.42 -1.81 -0.71
C CYS A 825 29.59 -2.79 -0.56
N GLY A 826 29.41 -3.88 0.19
CA GLY A 826 30.37 -4.98 0.33
C GLY A 826 30.77 -5.59 -1.02
N GLN A 827 29.80 -5.68 -1.93
CA GLN A 827 30.02 -6.16 -3.29
C GLN A 827 31.07 -5.32 -4.06
N MET A 828 31.13 -4.02 -3.79
CA MET A 828 32.00 -3.08 -4.51
C MET A 828 33.31 -2.78 -3.77
N GLN A 829 33.69 -3.54 -2.74
CA GLN A 829 34.98 -3.37 -2.06
C GLN A 829 36.18 -3.83 -2.89
N VAL A 830 35.93 -4.63 -3.93
CA VAL A 830 36.94 -5.13 -4.87
C VAL A 830 36.55 -4.68 -6.28
N LYS A 831 37.55 -4.31 -7.09
CA LYS A 831 37.35 -4.03 -8.52
C LYS A 831 36.70 -5.26 -9.18
N ARG A 832 35.64 -5.02 -9.97
CA ARG A 832 34.92 -6.07 -10.69
C ARG A 832 35.14 -5.92 -12.19
N MET A 833 35.21 -7.03 -12.89
CA MET A 833 35.33 -7.13 -14.35
C MET A 833 34.13 -7.90 -14.90
N ALA A 834 33.68 -7.51 -16.09
CA ALA A 834 32.77 -8.25 -16.94
C ALA A 834 33.61 -8.96 -18.02
N VAL A 835 33.33 -10.24 -18.26
CA VAL A 835 34.07 -11.11 -19.18
C VAL A 835 33.09 -11.64 -20.19
N THR A 836 33.31 -11.46 -21.48
CA THR A 836 32.40 -11.94 -22.53
C THR A 836 33.14 -12.91 -23.43
N PHE A 837 32.54 -14.05 -23.80
CA PHE A 837 33.12 -14.97 -24.79
C PHE A 837 32.07 -15.91 -25.41
N ASP A 838 32.33 -16.42 -26.61
CA ASP A 838 31.56 -17.53 -27.19
C ASP A 838 32.03 -18.87 -26.63
N ALA A 839 31.09 -19.76 -26.29
CA ALA A 839 31.38 -21.08 -25.75
C ALA A 839 30.72 -22.21 -26.55
N LEU A 840 31.49 -23.18 -27.02
CA LEU A 840 30.99 -24.36 -27.74
C LEU A 840 30.27 -25.31 -26.77
N TYR A 841 28.95 -25.47 -26.93
CA TYR A 841 28.12 -26.38 -26.12
C TYR A 841 27.66 -27.56 -26.98
N ASP A 842 28.21 -28.76 -26.76
CA ASP A 842 27.89 -29.96 -27.56
C ASP A 842 26.74 -30.81 -26.99
N GLY A 843 26.14 -30.40 -25.87
CA GLY A 843 24.98 -31.07 -25.26
C GLY A 843 25.26 -32.49 -24.73
N GLY A 844 26.52 -32.92 -24.62
CA GLY A 844 26.91 -34.19 -24.01
C GLY A 844 27.34 -33.99 -22.55
N GLY A 845 26.69 -34.69 -21.62
CA GLY A 845 27.11 -34.71 -20.22
C GLY A 845 28.57 -35.16 -20.07
N ASP A 846 29.34 -34.38 -19.31
CA ASP A 846 30.67 -34.68 -18.77
C ASP A 846 31.76 -35.15 -19.76
N SER A 847 32.47 -34.20 -20.38
CA SER A 847 33.94 -34.01 -20.23
C SER A 847 34.53 -33.22 -21.41
N ILE A 848 35.28 -32.15 -21.10
CA ILE A 848 35.90 -31.23 -22.07
C ILE A 848 37.42 -31.28 -21.85
N GLY A 849 38.15 -31.58 -22.95
CA GLY A 849 39.54 -32.06 -22.98
C GLY A 849 40.67 -31.02 -22.91
N ASP A 850 41.89 -31.55 -22.82
CA ASP A 850 43.16 -30.88 -22.48
C ASP A 850 43.81 -30.05 -23.62
N GLY A 851 44.38 -28.90 -23.25
CA GLY A 851 45.66 -28.43 -23.80
C GLY A 851 45.76 -26.98 -24.34
N ILE A 852 46.61 -26.19 -23.65
CA ILE A 852 47.35 -24.97 -24.04
C ILE A 852 46.72 -23.60 -23.68
N ALA A 853 47.55 -22.73 -23.07
CA ALA A 853 47.21 -21.59 -22.23
C ALA A 853 47.25 -20.22 -22.94
N VAL A 854 46.31 -19.34 -22.55
CA VAL A 854 46.40 -17.88 -22.65
C VAL A 854 46.42 -17.31 -21.22
N ALA A 855 47.14 -16.23 -20.95
CA ALA A 855 47.35 -15.72 -19.59
C ALA A 855 46.08 -15.02 -19.02
N PRO A 856 45.40 -15.59 -18.02
CA PRO A 856 44.14 -15.10 -17.45
C PRO A 856 44.34 -14.25 -16.18
N GLN A 857 45.49 -13.56 -16.09
CA GLN A 857 45.98 -12.94 -14.85
C GLN A 857 45.18 -11.70 -14.40
N GLN A 858 44.02 -11.42 -15.00
CA GLN A 858 43.22 -10.21 -14.75
C GLN A 858 41.84 -10.49 -14.17
N LEU A 859 41.47 -11.76 -13.98
CA LEU A 859 40.17 -12.14 -13.42
C LEU A 859 40.30 -12.42 -11.92
N TYR A 860 39.34 -11.91 -11.16
CA TYR A 860 39.24 -12.10 -9.71
C TYR A 860 37.92 -12.80 -9.35
N PRO A 861 37.87 -13.50 -8.19
CA PRO A 861 36.61 -13.98 -7.64
C PRO A 861 35.59 -12.83 -7.55
N GLY A 862 34.43 -13.01 -8.18
CA GLY A 862 33.35 -12.00 -8.25
C GLY A 862 33.23 -11.20 -9.53
N ASP A 863 34.08 -11.48 -10.52
CA ASP A 863 33.88 -10.98 -11.87
C ASP A 863 32.66 -11.64 -12.54
N VAL A 864 31.97 -10.86 -13.37
CA VAL A 864 30.78 -11.26 -14.14
C VAL A 864 31.25 -11.87 -15.44
N VAL A 865 30.68 -13.00 -15.84
CA VAL A 865 30.95 -13.68 -17.10
C VAL A 865 29.67 -13.73 -17.92
N ILE A 866 29.69 -13.14 -19.11
CA ILE A 866 28.66 -13.19 -20.12
C ILE A 866 29.03 -14.29 -21.12
N LEU A 867 28.20 -15.31 -21.19
CA LEU A 867 28.38 -16.44 -22.12
C LEU A 867 27.57 -16.20 -23.38
N HIS A 868 28.16 -16.44 -24.55
CA HIS A 868 27.48 -16.52 -25.84
C HIS A 868 27.55 -17.97 -26.37
N LEU A 869 26.43 -18.59 -26.74
CA LEU A 869 26.42 -19.97 -27.24
C LEU A 869 26.27 -19.98 -28.78
N PRO A 870 27.16 -20.64 -29.55
CA PRO A 870 27.21 -20.53 -31.01
C PRO A 870 26.20 -21.43 -31.76
N ASP A 871 25.66 -22.49 -31.13
CA ASP A 871 24.74 -23.45 -31.79
C ASP A 871 23.25 -23.22 -31.49
N HIS A 872 22.95 -22.21 -30.67
CA HIS A 872 21.61 -21.73 -30.41
C HIS A 872 21.68 -20.22 -30.61
N GLY A 873 20.85 -19.62 -31.46
CA GLY A 873 20.79 -18.16 -31.64
C GLY A 873 20.32 -17.38 -30.40
N PHE A 874 20.65 -17.85 -29.19
CA PHE A 874 20.07 -17.46 -27.92
C PHE A 874 21.06 -17.61 -26.75
N ASP A 875 20.82 -16.73 -25.78
CA ASP A 875 21.34 -16.65 -24.41
C ASP A 875 22.71 -15.98 -24.21
N GLU A 876 22.66 -14.66 -23.97
CA GLU A 876 23.57 -14.00 -23.02
C GLU A 876 23.18 -14.47 -21.62
N LYS A 877 24.05 -15.18 -20.90
CA LYS A 877 23.88 -15.47 -19.46
C LYS A 877 24.97 -14.79 -18.66
N ALA A 878 24.59 -13.99 -17.67
CA ALA A 878 25.52 -13.42 -16.71
C ALA A 878 25.77 -14.43 -15.58
N VAL A 879 27.02 -14.81 -15.36
CA VAL A 879 27.45 -15.84 -14.41
C VAL A 879 28.64 -15.29 -13.60
N THR A 880 29.05 -15.87 -12.47
CA THR A 880 30.11 -15.29 -11.59
C THR A 880 31.32 -16.22 -11.39
N VAL A 881 32.51 -15.68 -11.15
CA VAL A 881 33.75 -16.48 -10.97
C VAL A 881 33.96 -16.96 -9.53
N GLY A 882 34.07 -18.27 -9.30
CA GLY A 882 34.15 -18.93 -7.98
C GLY A 882 35.41 -18.71 -7.13
N ASP A 883 35.31 -19.15 -5.86
CA ASP A 883 36.26 -18.92 -4.74
C ASP A 883 37.44 -19.91 -4.60
N THR A 884 37.55 -20.89 -5.50
CA THR A 884 38.73 -21.78 -5.52
C THR A 884 39.80 -21.11 -6.39
N ALA A 885 41.05 -21.61 -6.40
CA ALA A 885 42.01 -21.20 -7.43
C ALA A 885 41.26 -21.12 -8.78
N LEU A 886 41.40 -19.98 -9.50
CA LEU A 886 40.66 -19.68 -10.75
C LEU A 886 40.63 -20.88 -11.72
N TYR A 887 41.64 -21.70 -11.56
CA TYR A 887 41.83 -22.99 -12.18
C TYR A 887 41.83 -24.06 -11.09
N ASP A 888 41.07 -25.15 -11.29
CA ASP A 888 41.33 -26.35 -10.51
C ASP A 888 42.77 -26.85 -10.72
N ALA A 889 43.15 -27.91 -10.00
CA ALA A 889 44.47 -28.52 -10.14
C ALA A 889 44.82 -28.89 -11.60
N ASP A 890 43.82 -28.96 -12.48
CA ASP A 890 43.92 -29.33 -13.89
C ASP A 890 43.88 -28.13 -14.86
N GLY A 891 43.85 -26.88 -14.37
CA GLY A 891 43.89 -25.73 -15.28
C GLY A 891 42.53 -25.34 -15.89
N LYS A 892 41.39 -25.70 -15.27
CA LYS A 892 40.04 -25.39 -15.80
C LYS A 892 39.34 -24.21 -15.10
N LEU A 893 38.77 -23.28 -15.88
CA LEU A 893 38.03 -22.12 -15.35
C LEU A 893 36.73 -22.58 -14.68
N GLN A 894 36.61 -22.32 -13.38
CA GLN A 894 35.40 -22.64 -12.62
C GLN A 894 34.42 -21.46 -12.60
N ILE A 895 33.23 -21.65 -13.19
CA ILE A 895 32.17 -20.65 -13.17
C ILE A 895 31.08 -21.06 -12.17
N LYS A 896 30.81 -20.18 -11.20
CA LYS A 896 29.71 -20.31 -10.25
C LYS A 896 28.47 -19.59 -10.75
N GLY A 897 27.38 -20.35 -10.85
CA GLY A 897 26.11 -19.86 -11.34
C GLY A 897 25.57 -18.75 -10.45
N VAL A 898 25.42 -17.56 -11.00
CA VAL A 898 24.19 -16.81 -10.78
C VAL A 898 23.43 -16.99 -12.09
N TYR A 899 22.15 -17.32 -12.01
CA TYR A 899 21.25 -17.18 -13.15
C TYR A 899 20.41 -15.94 -12.91
#